data_AF-A0A4R8GX68-F1
#
_entry.id   AF-A0A4R8GX68-F1
#
_cell.length_a   1.000
_cell.length_b   1.000
_cell.length_c   1.000
_cell.angle_alpha   90.00
_cell.angle_beta   90.00
_cell.angle_gamma   90.00
#
_symmetry.space_group_name_H-M   'P 1'
#
loop_
_entity.id
_entity.type
_entity.pdbx_description
1 polymer ?
#
loop_
_entity_poly.entity_id
_entity_poly.type
_entity_poly.pdbx_seq_one_letter_code
_entity_poly.pdbx_strand_id
1 'polypeptide(L)'
;MQNIINVSETFKSLCRNEENFSKHEIIIQNLTKQQQVGSTKEEEIDNHIDSLSIDVKEKSDQGNTRTNIVKFDLTIKRSENKDISTIIEQGDIIQIKDNFNSETSIIYTGYVQEIPTKYSNLENTYSITLYDNIQHGIENKFKANETYIAKWICNNNDKANSLAHILAYKMGFDDTQLQLEDVTDINDNYLTVYYTEWKKGDSILSEFTEICKAVNGKLFVNHAGDLLFSNPYNNDDYNDINYTFNILGEPIETPITAKYDKVEVEYSQYKIEDRQVVWQWIEESYDKNNDKANILLQANDNTVWIEFDYVTDIVIDPESTPEILFEDNQGNQVNLDYELEVYNNYGRVKFTNNNAFGVYIQRFKIYGKPLAKFDGNKSRYTEITTPKNPMPTITNKYIQNEQVAGLHSQYAYHLNCKDRTKYEFDSTFVPFLEISNKCSLNQLELVDGVVVRGFKHKIKSKEKKTSIEAINYIPYEFNNSIVDSVKSGTYPDYEVIKRMNDMRNSTIIAYDSKPATPTNVSYTAAYKLIEVECDKVDREDIKGYKFYISDSEGLNESVKFETAPRCKFFAERGKEYTVQVSAIPIREQYESDKTSPIIVKTVESIKKIELEETLSKEITDNTNFITNIDGQEYTVKVDNAGRVTGIGLVNNGEVTEFGVMADRFRVFNNTNDKTGRFIFDTIEGKLYLAGDLIADGTIISKMIQSNAINSDHIESINADIANITAGNGSVVINRDGISIYDSKLLVTSDSNPDNLAPPANLNDVKGFTNAHIIDNSYVTYFPFNDNLTATNGISPSSESNLTLRSLEGRYGGAVAVEENTTNLVANWSDKTIITKHPITNEQIKAIKLPDSARTEVSQYTGLSLSTNANYTISFWVWCEEGESYLYNDLFPDTLPQKNFKITTIPQKIKWVLSSLSSDMSSCRMRFFKTSGNPTIYIYQPQLEQKPYATSFVDGIRKGGYSEYRFQPFKTLNFWAKINQNLSLKNDWCNLIDLRIGDLRVYIEKNNKNELQFGIRDEPKSLNIDVYRLEINNETDYHMYSLVFETDNSIAAYVDGNYLKNLDCTGYSLTNASRLYLGVAHTGGQQINALFDSLIISDKIHTTKEIKNWHEMNKPFYDPNPKIIVPKINSVSMGVF
;
A
#
# COMPACT_ATOMS: atom_id res chain seq x y z
N MET A 1 4.04 29.08 8.33
CA MET A 1 4.82 30.17 7.71
C MET A 1 3.93 30.86 6.68
N GLN A 2 3.86 32.19 6.65
CA GLN A 2 2.87 32.91 5.82
C GLN A 2 3.28 33.02 4.35
N ASN A 3 3.03 31.95 3.58
CA ASN A 3 3.02 31.97 2.11
C ASN A 3 1.73 32.65 1.62
N ILE A 4 1.64 33.96 1.84
CA ILE A 4 0.48 34.79 1.48
C ILE A 4 0.90 35.77 0.38
N ILE A 5 0.19 35.75 -0.73
CA ILE A 5 0.28 36.79 -1.76
C ILE A 5 -0.20 38.11 -1.14
N ASN A 6 0.73 39.04 -0.91
CA ASN A 6 0.50 40.30 -0.21
C ASN A 6 -0.25 41.33 -1.09
N VAL A 7 -1.55 41.09 -1.29
CA VAL A 7 -2.52 42.05 -1.86
C VAL A 7 -3.44 42.60 -0.77
N SER A 8 -3.92 43.83 -0.95
CA SER A 8 -4.77 44.50 0.04
C SER A 8 -6.14 43.84 0.21
N GLU A 9 -6.78 44.03 1.37
CA GLU A 9 -8.18 43.61 1.57
C GLU A 9 -9.13 44.31 0.57
N THR A 10 -8.77 45.49 0.05
CA THR A 10 -9.50 46.16 -1.04
C THR A 10 -9.37 45.38 -2.35
N PHE A 11 -8.16 44.94 -2.71
CA PHE A 11 -7.92 44.07 -3.87
C PHE A 11 -8.74 42.79 -3.78
N LYS A 12 -8.65 42.08 -2.64
CA LYS A 12 -9.41 40.85 -2.37
C LYS A 12 -10.92 41.09 -2.50
N SER A 13 -11.43 42.14 -1.87
CA SER A 13 -12.85 42.51 -1.91
C SER A 13 -13.34 42.79 -3.33
N LEU A 14 -12.56 43.53 -4.13
CA LEU A 14 -12.91 43.87 -5.50
C LEU A 14 -12.92 42.65 -6.44
N CYS A 15 -12.08 41.63 -6.20
CA CYS A 15 -12.08 40.38 -6.97
C CYS A 15 -13.39 39.57 -6.86
N ARG A 16 -14.26 39.88 -5.88
CA ARG A 16 -15.58 39.24 -5.70
C ARG A 16 -16.63 39.73 -6.69
N ASN A 17 -16.41 40.84 -7.41
CA ASN A 17 -17.39 41.43 -8.34
C ASN A 17 -16.98 41.22 -9.81
N GLU A 18 -17.85 40.61 -10.60
CA GLU A 18 -17.66 40.33 -12.03
C GLU A 18 -17.44 41.60 -12.88
N GLU A 19 -18.00 42.74 -12.47
CA GLU A 19 -17.79 44.05 -13.13
C GLU A 19 -16.31 44.49 -13.15
N ASN A 20 -15.45 43.84 -12.37
CA ASN A 20 -14.02 44.10 -12.32
C ASN A 20 -13.18 43.19 -13.24
N PHE A 21 -13.74 42.13 -13.84
CA PHE A 21 -12.96 41.17 -14.66
C PHE A 21 -12.23 41.81 -15.85
N SER A 22 -12.79 42.88 -16.43
CA SER A 22 -12.19 43.67 -17.52
C SER A 22 -11.05 44.59 -17.05
N LYS A 23 -10.92 44.83 -15.75
CA LYS A 23 -9.94 45.76 -15.14
C LYS A 23 -8.65 45.06 -14.69
N HIS A 24 -8.65 43.72 -14.62
CA HIS A 24 -7.46 42.89 -14.41
C HIS A 24 -6.60 42.86 -15.69
N GLU A 25 -5.40 43.42 -15.65
CA GLU A 25 -4.44 43.46 -16.75
C GLU A 25 -3.35 42.40 -16.51
N ILE A 26 -3.43 41.28 -17.24
CA ILE A 26 -2.45 40.19 -17.11
C ILE A 26 -1.25 40.47 -18.00
N ILE A 27 -0.06 40.45 -17.40
CA ILE A 27 1.22 40.77 -18.04
C ILE A 27 2.15 39.57 -17.93
N ILE A 28 2.81 39.21 -19.03
CA ILE A 28 3.85 38.17 -19.06
C ILE A 28 5.20 38.84 -19.29
N GLN A 29 6.13 38.70 -18.33
CA GLN A 29 7.48 39.26 -18.40
C GLN A 29 8.53 38.16 -18.51
N ASN A 30 9.52 38.35 -19.37
CA ASN A 30 10.72 37.54 -19.47
C ASN A 30 11.80 38.19 -18.60
N LEU A 31 12.11 37.57 -17.46
CA LEU A 31 13.08 38.07 -16.49
C LEU A 31 14.52 37.90 -16.99
N THR A 32 14.81 36.81 -17.71
CA THR A 32 16.13 36.56 -18.32
C THR A 32 16.50 37.65 -19.33
N LYS A 33 15.53 38.09 -20.15
CA LYS A 33 15.72 39.11 -21.20
C LYS A 33 15.24 40.52 -20.79
N GLN A 34 14.80 40.70 -19.54
CA GLN A 34 14.33 41.97 -18.97
C GLN A 34 13.28 42.71 -19.83
N GLN A 35 12.36 41.97 -20.43
CA GLN A 35 11.38 42.51 -21.40
C GLN A 35 9.97 41.91 -21.22
N GLN A 36 8.96 42.58 -21.75
CA GLN A 36 7.59 42.07 -21.76
C GLN A 36 7.35 41.17 -22.98
N VAL A 37 6.75 40.00 -22.75
CA VAL A 37 6.40 39.01 -23.79
C VAL A 37 5.07 39.38 -24.46
N GLY A 38 4.08 39.80 -23.66
CA GLY A 38 2.76 40.22 -24.12
C GLY A 38 1.85 40.67 -22.94
N SER A 39 0.58 40.93 -23.24
CA SER A 39 -0.48 41.14 -22.23
C SER A 39 -1.85 40.70 -22.73
N THR A 40 -2.86 40.71 -21.85
CA THR A 40 -4.28 40.54 -22.21
C THR A 40 -4.98 41.84 -22.62
N LYS A 41 -4.26 42.95 -22.79
CA LYS A 41 -4.81 44.27 -23.15
C LYS A 41 -4.60 44.53 -24.64
N GLU A 42 -5.70 44.56 -25.39
CA GLU A 42 -5.70 44.56 -26.86
C GLU A 42 -5.09 45.84 -27.50
N GLU A 43 -4.93 46.94 -26.76
CA GLU A 43 -4.73 48.29 -27.33
C GLU A 43 -3.29 48.82 -27.44
N GLU A 44 -2.28 48.23 -26.77
CA GLU A 44 -0.95 48.87 -26.62
C GLU A 44 0.30 48.03 -27.00
N ILE A 45 0.16 46.80 -27.53
CA ILE A 45 1.32 45.93 -27.84
C ILE A 45 1.16 45.18 -29.19
N ASP A 46 2.27 44.92 -29.88
CA ASP A 46 2.33 44.08 -31.09
C ASP A 46 1.99 42.60 -30.81
N ASN A 47 2.33 42.12 -29.61
CA ASN A 47 2.14 40.76 -29.11
C ASN A 47 0.97 40.71 -28.13
N HIS A 48 0.01 39.79 -28.34
CA HIS A 48 -1.15 39.63 -27.46
C HIS A 48 -1.35 38.19 -26.97
N ILE A 49 -2.03 38.05 -25.83
CA ILE A 49 -2.35 36.77 -25.19
C ILE A 49 -3.84 36.47 -25.34
N ASP A 50 -4.19 35.62 -26.30
CA ASP A 50 -5.58 35.21 -26.55
C ASP A 50 -6.16 34.38 -25.40
N SER A 51 -5.35 33.45 -24.88
CA SER A 51 -5.72 32.65 -23.72
C SER A 51 -4.52 32.19 -22.89
N LEU A 52 -4.75 32.11 -21.58
CA LEU A 52 -3.80 31.66 -20.57
C LEU A 52 -4.52 30.69 -19.61
N SER A 53 -3.89 29.54 -19.37
CA SER A 53 -4.36 28.51 -18.44
C SER A 53 -3.26 28.18 -17.43
N ILE A 54 -3.49 28.56 -16.18
CA ILE A 54 -2.63 28.21 -15.04
C ILE A 54 -3.32 27.08 -14.28
N ASP A 55 -2.65 25.93 -14.11
CA ASP A 55 -3.21 24.70 -13.52
C ASP A 55 -2.32 24.23 -12.35
N VAL A 56 -2.69 24.67 -11.14
CA VAL A 56 -1.97 24.39 -9.90
C VAL A 56 -2.76 23.37 -9.10
N LYS A 57 -2.09 22.32 -8.65
CA LYS A 57 -2.66 21.31 -7.76
C LYS A 57 -1.63 20.96 -6.70
N GLU A 58 -2.08 20.52 -5.54
CA GLU A 58 -1.24 20.00 -4.47
C GLU A 58 -0.64 18.64 -4.90
N LYS A 59 0.39 18.73 -5.75
CA LYS A 59 1.21 17.62 -6.22
C LYS A 59 2.32 17.33 -5.22
N SER A 60 2.00 17.38 -3.93
CA SER A 60 2.91 17.15 -2.80
C SER A 60 2.22 16.37 -1.69
N ASP A 61 1.03 15.81 -1.95
CA ASP A 61 0.26 15.02 -0.99
C ASP A 61 1.09 13.81 -0.53
N GLN A 62 1.29 13.71 0.78
CA GLN A 62 2.22 12.77 1.42
C GLN A 62 3.61 12.79 0.73
N GLY A 63 4.15 14.00 0.54
CA GLY A 63 5.49 14.29 0.01
C GLY A 63 5.73 14.06 -1.48
N ASN A 64 4.76 13.51 -2.25
CA ASN A 64 4.97 13.02 -3.63
C ASN A 64 5.07 14.15 -4.69
N THR A 65 6.16 14.91 -4.63
CA THR A 65 6.39 16.20 -5.30
C THR A 65 6.46 16.10 -6.83
N ARG A 66 5.76 17.01 -7.56
CA ARG A 66 5.88 17.21 -9.02
C ARG A 66 5.75 18.68 -9.41
N THR A 67 6.25 19.04 -10.60
CA THR A 67 6.21 20.40 -11.14
C THR A 67 4.79 20.94 -11.39
N ASN A 68 4.61 22.24 -11.19
CA ASN A 68 3.51 23.00 -11.79
C ASN A 68 3.77 23.32 -13.26
N ILE A 69 2.66 23.46 -14.01
CA ILE A 69 2.68 23.58 -15.46
C ILE A 69 1.71 24.69 -15.85
N VAL A 70 2.22 25.73 -16.52
CA VAL A 70 1.41 26.80 -17.11
C VAL A 70 1.49 26.71 -18.62
N LYS A 71 0.34 26.92 -19.28
CA LYS A 71 0.25 26.95 -20.75
C LYS A 71 -0.49 28.18 -21.23
N PHE A 72 0.07 28.85 -22.23
CA PHE A 72 -0.55 29.99 -22.90
C PHE A 72 -0.25 29.99 -24.40
N ASP A 73 -1.14 30.58 -25.17
CA ASP A 73 -0.92 30.86 -26.59
C ASP A 73 -0.54 32.34 -26.75
N LEU A 74 0.62 32.60 -27.36
CA LEU A 74 1.16 33.93 -27.68
C LEU A 74 0.98 34.20 -29.18
N THR A 75 0.22 35.24 -29.53
CA THR A 75 -0.06 35.59 -30.94
C THR A 75 0.69 36.85 -31.34
N ILE A 76 1.50 36.74 -32.41
CA ILE A 76 2.38 37.79 -32.94
C ILE A 76 1.91 38.22 -34.33
N LYS A 77 1.76 39.54 -34.52
CA LYS A 77 1.34 40.15 -35.79
C LYS A 77 2.41 39.97 -36.86
N ARG A 78 2.04 39.38 -37.99
CA ARG A 78 2.95 38.97 -39.08
C ARG A 78 3.64 40.13 -39.81
N SER A 79 3.25 41.38 -39.54
CA SER A 79 3.80 42.60 -40.15
C SER A 79 5.27 42.90 -39.80
N GLU A 80 5.80 42.34 -38.72
CA GLU A 80 7.11 42.74 -38.19
C GLU A 80 8.26 41.79 -38.49
N ASN A 81 7.97 40.54 -38.85
CA ASN A 81 8.97 39.51 -39.17
C ASN A 81 10.04 39.29 -38.06
N LYS A 82 9.68 39.55 -36.78
CA LYS A 82 10.48 39.28 -35.58
C LYS A 82 10.66 37.76 -35.38
N ASP A 83 11.86 37.32 -35.02
CA ASP A 83 12.11 35.95 -34.57
C ASP A 83 11.64 35.80 -33.12
N ILE A 84 10.87 34.75 -32.84
CA ILE A 84 10.35 34.42 -31.50
C ILE A 84 11.47 34.30 -30.47
N SER A 85 12.65 33.80 -30.85
CA SER A 85 13.82 33.66 -29.96
C SER A 85 14.22 34.97 -29.28
N THR A 86 14.05 36.10 -29.98
CA THR A 86 14.36 37.44 -29.46
C THR A 86 13.42 37.90 -28.36
N ILE A 87 12.23 37.29 -28.26
CA ILE A 87 11.20 37.58 -27.25
C ILE A 87 11.26 36.55 -26.12
N ILE A 88 11.33 35.26 -26.49
CA ILE A 88 11.24 34.11 -25.59
C ILE A 88 11.90 32.86 -26.22
N GLU A 89 12.75 32.16 -25.47
CA GLU A 89 13.38 30.90 -25.88
C GLU A 89 13.38 29.87 -24.74
N GLN A 90 13.74 28.61 -25.04
CA GLN A 90 13.82 27.54 -24.04
C GLN A 90 14.86 27.87 -22.96
N GLY A 91 14.48 27.77 -21.70
CA GLY A 91 15.31 28.16 -20.55
C GLY A 91 15.16 29.61 -20.07
N ASP A 92 14.42 30.47 -20.78
CA ASP A 92 14.06 31.80 -20.25
C ASP A 92 13.18 31.68 -19.00
N ILE A 93 13.41 32.54 -18.00
CA ILE A 93 12.58 32.63 -16.79
C ILE A 93 11.44 33.63 -17.06
N ILE A 94 10.21 33.17 -16.91
CA ILE A 94 8.99 33.92 -17.18
C ILE A 94 8.21 34.15 -15.87
N GLN A 95 7.72 35.37 -15.70
CA GLN A 95 6.88 35.76 -14.58
C GLN A 95 5.55 36.33 -15.09
N ILE A 96 4.45 35.82 -14.56
CA ILE A 96 3.08 36.22 -14.90
C ILE A 96 2.52 37.05 -13.75
N LYS A 97 2.01 38.24 -14.10
CA LYS A 97 1.51 39.25 -13.15
C LYS A 97 0.09 39.64 -13.48
N ASP A 98 -0.67 40.03 -12.47
CA ASP A 98 -1.94 40.76 -12.60
C ASP A 98 -1.77 42.16 -12.05
N ASN A 99 -1.97 43.16 -12.91
CA ASN A 99 -2.10 44.56 -12.51
C ASN A 99 -3.59 44.86 -12.29
N PHE A 100 -3.97 45.17 -11.06
CA PHE A 100 -5.35 45.47 -10.70
C PHE A 100 -5.42 46.43 -9.51
N ASN A 101 -6.35 47.39 -9.55
CA ASN A 101 -6.54 48.40 -8.48
C ASN A 101 -5.25 49.18 -8.10
N SER A 102 -4.34 49.40 -9.04
CA SER A 102 -2.99 49.99 -8.82
C SER A 102 -2.05 49.18 -7.92
N GLU A 103 -2.36 47.91 -7.69
CA GLU A 103 -1.48 46.90 -7.07
C GLU A 103 -1.06 45.87 -8.14
N THR A 104 0.01 45.13 -7.88
CA THR A 104 0.51 44.06 -8.78
C THR A 104 0.63 42.76 -8.00
N SER A 105 -0.15 41.74 -8.39
CA SER A 105 0.01 40.36 -7.91
C SER A 105 0.96 39.58 -8.84
N ILE A 106 1.79 38.70 -8.28
CA ILE A 106 2.51 37.67 -9.05
C ILE A 106 1.67 36.39 -8.98
N ILE A 107 1.24 35.88 -10.14
CA ILE A 107 0.41 34.67 -10.23
C ILE A 107 1.28 33.42 -10.41
N TYR A 108 2.39 33.54 -11.15
CA TYR A 108 3.27 32.41 -11.44
C TYR A 108 4.67 32.87 -11.85
N THR A 109 5.69 32.09 -11.46
CA THR A 109 7.08 32.25 -11.90
C THR A 109 7.63 30.87 -12.26
N GLY A 110 8.20 30.74 -13.46
CA GLY A 110 8.70 29.46 -13.97
C GLY A 110 9.41 29.65 -15.31
N TYR A 111 10.11 28.63 -15.79
CA TYR A 111 10.97 28.74 -16.98
C TYR A 111 10.38 28.00 -18.19
N VAL A 112 10.78 28.40 -19.40
CA VAL A 112 10.25 27.86 -20.67
C VAL A 112 10.82 26.48 -20.99
N GLN A 113 9.94 25.49 -21.20
CA GLN A 113 10.33 24.15 -21.64
C GLN A 113 10.06 23.90 -23.13
N GLU A 114 8.90 24.32 -23.65
CA GLU A 114 8.45 24.01 -25.02
C GLU A 114 7.81 25.24 -25.70
N ILE A 115 8.08 25.43 -26.99
CA ILE A 115 7.48 26.47 -27.85
C ILE A 115 6.94 25.90 -29.21
N PRO A 116 5.98 24.95 -29.22
CA PRO A 116 5.26 24.58 -30.44
C PRO A 116 4.69 25.76 -31.23
N THR A 117 4.98 25.83 -32.52
CA THR A 117 4.48 26.87 -33.43
C THR A 117 3.25 26.37 -34.21
N LYS A 118 2.20 27.19 -34.27
CA LYS A 118 1.02 27.01 -35.13
C LYS A 118 0.95 28.17 -36.13
N TYR A 119 0.69 27.85 -37.40
CA TYR A 119 0.60 28.85 -38.47
C TYR A 119 -0.86 29.14 -38.84
N SER A 120 -1.25 30.41 -38.83
CA SER A 120 -2.50 30.88 -39.43
C SER A 120 -2.20 31.76 -40.66
N ASN A 121 -3.23 32.13 -41.42
CA ASN A 121 -3.03 32.89 -42.66
C ASN A 121 -2.50 34.32 -42.45
N LEU A 122 -2.73 34.92 -41.28
CA LEU A 122 -2.36 36.32 -40.99
C LEU A 122 -1.47 36.50 -39.76
N GLU A 123 -1.36 35.50 -38.88
CA GLU A 123 -0.68 35.60 -37.58
C GLU A 123 0.09 34.30 -37.24
N ASN A 124 1.16 34.43 -36.47
CA ASN A 124 1.88 33.29 -35.90
C ASN A 124 1.45 33.13 -34.43
N THR A 125 1.03 31.92 -34.05
CA THR A 125 0.65 31.60 -32.66
C THR A 125 1.62 30.56 -32.09
N TYR A 126 2.20 30.87 -30.94
CA TYR A 126 3.18 30.03 -30.25
C TYR A 126 2.55 29.50 -28.96
N SER A 127 2.39 28.19 -28.85
CA SER A 127 1.93 27.53 -27.62
C SER A 127 3.11 27.34 -26.70
N ILE A 128 3.17 28.08 -25.60
CA ILE A 128 4.30 28.06 -24.67
C ILE A 128 3.92 27.24 -23.42
N THR A 129 4.83 26.36 -23.00
CA THR A 129 4.72 25.62 -21.74
C THR A 129 5.83 26.06 -20.78
N LEU A 130 5.44 26.48 -19.57
CA LEU A 130 6.34 26.79 -18.45
C LEU A 130 6.27 25.71 -17.38
N TYR A 131 7.41 25.37 -16.77
CA TYR A 131 7.50 24.58 -15.53
C TYR A 131 8.07 25.42 -14.38
N ASP A 132 7.80 25.02 -13.13
CA ASP A 132 8.39 25.64 -11.94
C ASP A 132 9.80 25.09 -11.63
N ASN A 133 10.47 25.73 -10.67
CA ASN A 133 11.87 25.45 -10.32
C ASN A 133 12.13 24.01 -9.78
N ILE A 134 11.08 23.22 -9.50
CA ILE A 134 11.20 21.82 -9.08
C ILE A 134 11.79 20.92 -10.17
N GLN A 135 11.69 21.27 -11.47
CA GLN A 135 12.30 20.46 -12.53
C GLN A 135 13.81 20.28 -12.31
N HIS A 136 14.53 21.33 -11.91
CA HIS A 136 15.96 21.23 -11.63
C HIS A 136 16.25 20.17 -10.55
N GLY A 137 15.37 20.03 -9.54
CA GLY A 137 15.44 18.96 -8.55
C GLY A 137 15.06 17.57 -9.04
N ILE A 138 14.18 17.44 -10.05
CA ILE A 138 13.86 16.18 -10.72
C ILE A 138 15.10 15.63 -11.45
N GLU A 139 15.80 16.51 -12.17
CA GLU A 139 16.94 16.14 -13.01
C GLU A 139 18.24 15.95 -12.20
N ASN A 140 18.37 16.64 -11.05
CA ASN A 140 19.53 16.57 -10.18
C ASN A 140 19.65 15.24 -9.41
N LYS A 141 20.88 14.69 -9.41
CA LYS A 141 21.26 13.42 -8.77
C LYS A 141 22.54 13.54 -7.94
N PHE A 142 22.68 12.71 -6.91
CA PHE A 142 23.90 12.69 -6.08
C PHE A 142 25.13 12.25 -6.89
N LYS A 143 26.22 12.99 -6.77
CA LYS A 143 27.44 12.82 -7.58
C LYS A 143 28.44 11.81 -6.97
N ALA A 144 28.33 11.59 -5.67
CA ALA A 144 29.03 10.58 -4.87
C ALA A 144 28.03 9.95 -3.89
N ASN A 145 28.45 8.94 -3.11
CA ASN A 145 27.72 8.58 -1.91
C ASN A 145 28.01 9.62 -0.83
N GLU A 146 27.01 9.99 -0.05
CA GLU A 146 27.12 10.99 1.01
C GLU A 146 26.46 10.45 2.28
N THR A 147 27.19 10.48 3.40
CA THR A 147 26.75 9.93 4.69
C THR A 147 26.56 11.05 5.70
N TYR A 148 25.38 11.10 6.32
CA TYR A 148 24.99 12.11 7.27
C TYR A 148 24.61 11.48 8.61
N ILE A 149 25.06 12.10 9.70
CA ILE A 149 24.91 11.61 11.07
C ILE A 149 24.42 12.76 11.94
N ALA A 150 23.47 12.46 12.85
CA ALA A 150 22.90 13.37 13.83
C ALA A 150 22.54 14.75 13.25
N LYS A 151 21.70 14.75 12.20
CA LYS A 151 21.25 15.96 11.50
C LYS A 151 19.81 16.29 11.86
N TRP A 152 19.51 17.58 11.92
CA TRP A 152 18.13 18.06 12.04
C TRP A 152 17.37 17.73 10.75
N ILE A 153 16.07 17.45 10.87
CA ILE A 153 15.21 17.34 9.67
C ILE A 153 15.17 18.71 8.97
N CYS A 154 14.78 19.76 9.72
CA CYS A 154 14.96 21.15 9.32
C CYS A 154 15.14 22.04 10.56
N ASN A 155 16.14 22.91 10.53
CA ASN A 155 16.45 23.94 11.52
C ASN A 155 17.07 25.15 10.79
N ASN A 156 16.33 26.25 10.67
CA ASN A 156 16.76 27.46 9.98
C ASN A 156 17.93 28.19 10.66
N ASN A 157 18.13 27.97 11.97
CA ASN A 157 19.27 28.52 12.71
C ASN A 157 20.56 27.71 12.47
N ASP A 158 20.45 26.46 12.01
CA ASP A 158 21.57 25.58 11.67
C ASP A 158 21.32 24.85 10.33
N LYS A 159 21.32 25.64 9.25
CA LYS A 159 21.14 25.15 7.87
C LYS A 159 22.19 24.11 7.47
N ALA A 160 23.42 24.24 7.98
CA ALA A 160 24.54 23.35 7.67
C ALA A 160 24.37 21.93 8.27
N ASN A 161 23.58 21.78 9.33
CA ASN A 161 23.22 20.49 9.90
C ASN A 161 21.76 20.08 9.62
N SER A 162 21.07 20.74 8.68
CA SER A 162 19.67 20.49 8.35
C SER A 162 19.50 19.79 7.00
N LEU A 163 18.92 18.58 7.01
CA LEU A 163 18.79 17.77 5.79
C LEU A 163 17.94 18.46 4.71
N ALA A 164 16.85 19.13 5.08
CA ALA A 164 16.00 19.87 4.14
C ALA A 164 16.77 20.99 3.40
N HIS A 165 17.53 21.83 4.13
CA HIS A 165 18.38 22.87 3.55
C HIS A 165 19.45 22.28 2.62
N ILE A 166 20.15 21.23 3.08
CA ILE A 166 21.19 20.54 2.30
C ILE A 166 20.63 19.99 0.98
N LEU A 167 19.41 19.44 0.97
CA LEU A 167 18.76 18.95 -0.23
C LEU A 167 18.28 20.09 -1.14
N ALA A 168 17.73 21.17 -0.58
CA ALA A 168 17.28 22.34 -1.35
C ALA A 168 18.43 22.98 -2.14
N TYR A 169 19.59 23.20 -1.49
CA TYR A 169 20.80 23.69 -2.18
C TYR A 169 21.27 22.73 -3.27
N LYS A 170 21.16 21.41 -3.06
CA LYS A 170 21.51 20.39 -4.07
C LYS A 170 20.50 20.31 -5.23
N MET A 171 19.25 20.72 -5.03
CA MET A 171 18.26 20.88 -6.11
C MET A 171 18.53 22.11 -6.97
N GLY A 172 19.23 23.12 -6.43
CA GLY A 172 19.65 24.33 -7.15
C GLY A 172 19.02 25.63 -6.64
N PHE A 173 18.31 25.62 -5.51
CA PHE A 173 17.75 26.83 -4.89
C PHE A 173 18.81 27.56 -4.07
N ASP A 174 18.77 28.90 -4.08
CA ASP A 174 19.58 29.73 -3.19
C ASP A 174 18.84 30.15 -1.91
N ASP A 175 19.61 30.66 -0.94
CA ASP A 175 19.16 30.96 0.43
C ASP A 175 18.06 32.04 0.54
N THR A 176 17.80 32.80 -0.54
CA THR A 176 16.70 33.77 -0.65
C THR A 176 15.41 33.17 -1.19
N GLN A 177 15.50 31.98 -1.81
CA GLN A 177 14.38 31.23 -2.40
C GLN A 177 13.86 30.12 -1.48
N LEU A 178 14.28 30.07 -0.22
CA LEU A 178 13.95 29.01 0.73
C LEU A 178 12.93 29.47 1.78
N GLN A 179 11.75 28.87 1.76
CA GLN A 179 10.70 29.02 2.76
C GLN A 179 10.44 27.67 3.46
N LEU A 180 11.46 27.17 4.17
CA LEU A 180 11.41 25.87 4.84
C LEU A 180 11.04 26.04 6.32
N GLU A 181 10.01 25.35 6.80
CA GLU A 181 9.65 25.36 8.22
C GLU A 181 10.62 24.55 9.08
N ASP A 182 10.83 25.01 10.32
CA ASP A 182 11.53 24.25 11.35
C ASP A 182 10.72 23.00 11.72
N VAL A 183 11.39 21.88 11.98
CA VAL A 183 10.74 20.61 12.36
C VAL A 183 11.08 20.29 13.81
N THR A 184 10.11 20.52 14.70
CA THR A 184 10.26 20.35 16.16
C THR A 184 9.23 19.38 16.74
N ASP A 185 9.43 18.99 18.00
CA ASP A 185 8.33 18.48 18.84
C ASP A 185 7.50 19.63 19.45
N ILE A 186 6.47 19.26 20.21
CA ILE A 186 5.53 20.16 20.91
C ILE A 186 6.18 21.05 21.99
N ASN A 187 7.47 20.88 22.29
CA ASN A 187 8.24 21.70 23.22
C ASN A 187 9.37 22.47 22.50
N ASP A 188 9.21 22.69 21.19
CA ASP A 188 10.16 23.36 20.29
C ASP A 188 11.54 22.66 20.17
N ASN A 189 11.67 21.38 20.54
CA ASN A 189 12.93 20.64 20.33
C ASN A 189 13.03 20.15 18.88
N TYR A 190 14.09 20.55 18.18
CA TYR A 190 14.38 20.08 16.82
C TYR A 190 14.46 18.55 16.71
N LEU A 191 13.80 17.97 15.70
CA LEU A 191 13.78 16.52 15.48
C LEU A 191 14.99 16.06 14.66
N THR A 192 15.61 14.97 15.12
CA THR A 192 16.91 14.47 14.61
C THR A 192 16.78 13.17 13.82
N VAL A 193 17.46 13.12 12.67
CA VAL A 193 17.82 11.91 11.95
C VAL A 193 19.23 11.52 12.38
N TYR A 194 19.37 10.35 13.02
CA TYR A 194 20.64 9.88 13.57
C TYR A 194 21.60 9.39 12.49
N TYR A 195 21.08 8.81 11.40
CA TYR A 195 21.87 8.29 10.28
C TYR A 195 21.12 8.37 8.96
N THR A 196 21.76 8.79 7.87
CA THR A 196 21.28 8.51 6.50
C THR A 196 22.44 8.39 5.53
N GLU A 197 22.24 7.58 4.49
CA GLU A 197 23.10 7.52 3.30
C GLU A 197 22.27 7.96 2.08
N TRP A 198 22.85 8.82 1.26
CA TRP A 198 22.38 9.17 -0.08
C TRP A 198 23.35 8.58 -1.11
N LYS A 199 22.87 7.78 -2.06
CA LYS A 199 23.75 7.01 -2.95
C LYS A 199 23.94 7.70 -4.29
N LYS A 200 25.13 7.53 -4.86
CA LYS A 200 25.49 8.08 -6.17
C LYS A 200 24.50 7.65 -7.25
N GLY A 201 23.87 8.63 -7.90
CA GLY A 201 22.91 8.41 -8.98
C GLY A 201 21.43 8.39 -8.56
N ASP A 202 21.13 8.38 -7.26
CA ASP A 202 19.77 8.59 -6.74
C ASP A 202 19.33 10.04 -6.98
N SER A 203 18.02 10.27 -7.09
CA SER A 203 17.43 11.60 -7.31
C SER A 203 17.36 12.39 -6.00
N ILE A 204 17.83 13.64 -6.03
CA ILE A 204 17.83 14.52 -4.86
C ILE A 204 16.39 14.87 -4.43
N LEU A 205 15.48 15.13 -5.40
CA LEU A 205 14.07 15.31 -5.08
C LEU A 205 13.43 14.06 -4.47
N SER A 206 13.86 12.85 -4.85
CA SER A 206 13.35 11.62 -4.25
C SER A 206 13.74 11.48 -2.78
N GLU A 207 14.94 11.92 -2.39
CA GLU A 207 15.35 11.94 -0.97
C GLU A 207 14.59 13.01 -0.17
N PHE A 208 14.38 14.20 -0.74
CA PHE A 208 13.58 15.24 -0.06
C PHE A 208 12.12 14.80 0.06
N THR A 209 11.55 14.15 -0.96
CA THR A 209 10.24 13.50 -0.93
C THR A 209 10.10 12.52 0.24
N GLU A 210 11.12 11.70 0.51
CA GLU A 210 11.10 10.77 1.64
C GLU A 210 11.25 11.48 3.01
N ILE A 211 11.94 12.62 3.10
CA ILE A 211 11.92 13.46 4.30
C ILE A 211 10.54 14.09 4.52
N CYS A 212 9.90 14.60 3.46
CA CYS A 212 8.57 15.20 3.55
C CYS A 212 7.54 14.17 4.03
N LYS A 213 7.60 12.94 3.51
CA LYS A 213 6.81 11.81 4.00
C LYS A 213 7.02 11.55 5.49
N ALA A 214 8.26 11.53 5.96
CA ALA A 214 8.55 11.26 7.38
C ALA A 214 7.86 12.25 8.33
N VAL A 215 7.71 13.51 7.92
CA VAL A 215 7.02 14.55 8.71
C VAL A 215 5.55 14.79 8.32
N ASN A 216 4.98 14.00 7.40
CA ASN A 216 3.71 14.28 6.72
C ASN A 216 3.61 15.69 6.09
N GLY A 217 4.76 16.27 5.75
CA GLY A 217 4.88 17.63 5.24
C GLY A 217 4.67 17.75 3.72
N LYS A 218 4.61 19.01 3.28
CA LYS A 218 4.42 19.39 1.87
C LYS A 218 5.70 20.01 1.34
N LEU A 219 5.96 19.83 0.05
CA LEU A 219 7.09 20.43 -0.67
C LEU A 219 6.60 20.89 -2.04
N PHE A 220 6.65 22.19 -2.30
CA PHE A 220 6.20 22.77 -3.56
C PHE A 220 6.89 24.11 -3.85
N VAL A 221 6.75 24.62 -5.06
CA VAL A 221 7.19 25.99 -5.42
C VAL A 221 5.98 26.91 -5.49
N ASN A 222 6.09 28.09 -4.87
CA ASN A 222 5.04 29.11 -4.83
C ASN A 222 5.02 29.96 -6.12
N HIS A 223 4.01 30.82 -6.24
CA HIS A 223 3.86 31.83 -7.29
C HIS A 223 5.11 32.69 -7.56
N ALA A 224 5.95 32.97 -6.55
CA ALA A 224 7.16 33.78 -6.67
C ALA A 224 8.37 33.00 -7.22
N GLY A 225 8.35 31.67 -7.12
CA GLY A 225 9.45 30.78 -7.51
C GLY A 225 10.24 30.19 -6.34
N ASP A 226 9.83 30.47 -5.11
CA ASP A 226 10.48 29.99 -3.87
C ASP A 226 10.06 28.55 -3.56
N LEU A 227 10.98 27.76 -2.99
CA LEU A 227 10.70 26.42 -2.48
C LEU A 227 10.11 26.50 -1.05
N LEU A 228 8.84 26.13 -0.92
CA LEU A 228 8.18 25.95 0.37
C LEU A 228 8.32 24.51 0.86
N PHE A 229 8.67 24.34 2.14
CA PHE A 229 8.53 23.09 2.88
C PHE A 229 7.74 23.35 4.16
N SER A 230 6.56 22.74 4.32
CA SER A 230 5.71 22.88 5.52
C SER A 230 5.57 21.57 6.28
N ASN A 231 5.27 21.65 7.59
CA ASN A 231 4.97 20.47 8.39
C ASN A 231 3.96 20.75 9.53
N PRO A 232 3.09 19.78 9.87
CA PRO A 232 1.96 19.97 10.80
C PRO A 232 2.33 19.82 12.29
N TYR A 233 3.61 19.70 12.63
CA TYR A 233 4.03 19.30 14.00
C TYR A 233 4.05 20.46 14.99
N ASN A 234 4.15 21.70 14.50
CA ASN A 234 4.37 22.89 15.32
C ASN A 234 3.47 24.09 14.99
N ASN A 235 2.59 24.01 13.98
CA ASN A 235 1.51 24.97 13.71
C ASN A 235 0.40 24.35 12.83
N ASP A 236 -0.70 25.07 12.63
CA ASP A 236 -1.67 24.80 11.56
C ASP A 236 -0.97 24.85 10.20
N ASP A 237 -1.14 23.78 9.42
CA ASP A 237 -0.46 23.51 8.14
C ASP A 237 -1.05 24.33 6.96
N TYR A 238 -1.78 25.42 7.26
CA TYR A 238 -2.65 26.16 6.36
C TYR A 238 -2.64 27.67 6.63
N ASN A 239 -2.61 28.47 5.56
CA ASN A 239 -2.62 29.94 5.66
C ASN A 239 -4.04 30.47 5.44
N ASP A 240 -4.70 30.99 6.48
CA ASP A 240 -5.98 31.68 6.34
C ASP A 240 -5.77 33.04 5.67
N ILE A 241 -6.37 33.22 4.48
CA ILE A 241 -6.25 34.45 3.70
C ILE A 241 -7.42 35.42 3.89
N ASN A 242 -8.33 35.15 4.84
CA ASN A 242 -9.54 35.93 5.13
C ASN A 242 -10.45 36.11 3.89
N TYR A 243 -10.52 35.09 3.03
CA TYR A 243 -11.25 35.18 1.76
C TYR A 243 -12.47 34.25 1.70
N THR A 244 -13.65 34.86 1.58
CA THR A 244 -14.88 34.19 1.15
C THR A 244 -14.92 34.15 -0.39
N PHE A 245 -15.08 32.95 -0.96
CA PHE A 245 -15.29 32.78 -2.40
C PHE A 245 -16.68 33.22 -2.83
N ASN A 246 -16.77 33.91 -3.97
CA ASN A 246 -18.03 34.15 -4.67
C ASN A 246 -18.20 33.06 -5.74
N ILE A 247 -19.06 32.08 -5.45
CA ILE A 247 -19.23 30.85 -6.23
C ILE A 247 -20.13 31.12 -7.44
N LEU A 248 -19.71 30.62 -8.61
CA LEU A 248 -20.38 30.80 -9.90
C LEU A 248 -21.21 29.56 -10.25
N GLY A 249 -22.35 29.41 -9.57
CA GLY A 249 -23.25 28.27 -9.69
C GLY A 249 -23.48 27.59 -8.34
N GLU A 250 -23.76 26.28 -8.38
CA GLU A 250 -23.82 25.41 -7.20
C GLU A 250 -22.49 24.65 -7.05
N PRO A 251 -21.94 24.51 -5.83
CA PRO A 251 -20.74 23.70 -5.59
C PRO A 251 -21.05 22.20 -5.67
N ILE A 252 -20.12 21.41 -6.23
CA ILE A 252 -20.18 19.95 -6.21
C ILE A 252 -19.58 19.46 -4.89
N GLU A 253 -20.44 18.95 -4.00
CA GLU A 253 -20.02 18.29 -2.75
C GLU A 253 -19.81 16.79 -2.96
N THR A 254 -18.68 16.26 -2.50
CA THR A 254 -18.36 14.82 -2.53
C THR A 254 -17.88 14.37 -1.16
N PRO A 255 -18.63 13.52 -0.43
CA PRO A 255 -18.18 12.98 0.84
C PRO A 255 -17.05 11.97 0.63
N ILE A 256 -16.02 12.08 1.48
CA ILE A 256 -14.86 11.20 1.56
C ILE A 256 -14.92 10.51 2.92
N THR A 257 -15.48 9.30 2.94
CA THR A 257 -15.51 8.47 4.15
C THR A 257 -14.11 7.96 4.49
N ALA A 258 -13.78 7.95 5.79
CA ALA A 258 -12.58 7.36 6.35
C ALA A 258 -12.46 5.89 5.93
N LYS A 259 -11.35 5.54 5.28
CA LYS A 259 -11.07 4.16 4.85
C LYS A 259 -10.48 3.30 5.97
N TYR A 260 -9.92 3.95 6.98
CA TYR A 260 -9.14 3.32 8.04
C TYR A 260 -9.55 3.86 9.41
N ASP A 261 -9.33 3.06 10.46
CA ASP A 261 -9.67 3.40 11.85
C ASP A 261 -8.49 3.23 12.83
N LYS A 262 -7.28 2.98 12.31
CA LYS A 262 -6.02 2.96 13.07
C LYS A 262 -4.83 3.16 12.13
N VAL A 263 -3.82 3.89 12.59
CA VAL A 263 -2.50 3.96 11.94
C VAL A 263 -1.47 3.19 12.77
N GLU A 264 -0.54 2.52 12.09
CA GLU A 264 0.68 1.96 12.67
C GLU A 264 1.88 2.46 11.85
N VAL A 265 2.93 2.94 12.53
CA VAL A 265 4.19 3.45 11.96
C VAL A 265 5.32 2.63 12.53
N GLU A 266 6.12 1.98 11.69
CA GLU A 266 7.32 1.27 12.09
C GLU A 266 8.55 2.18 11.99
N TYR A 267 9.39 2.17 13.03
CA TYR A 267 10.56 3.03 13.16
C TYR A 267 11.79 2.26 13.63
N SER A 268 12.93 2.57 13.01
CA SER A 268 14.23 2.27 13.62
C SER A 268 14.42 3.22 14.80
N GLN A 269 15.03 2.76 15.89
CA GLN A 269 15.65 3.65 16.88
C GLN A 269 17.16 3.48 16.79
N TYR A 270 17.88 4.61 16.82
CA TYR A 270 19.34 4.59 16.93
C TYR A 270 19.76 5.07 18.33
N LYS A 271 20.84 4.49 18.85
CA LYS A 271 21.48 4.89 20.10
C LYS A 271 22.98 4.95 19.91
N ILE A 272 23.59 6.06 20.35
CA ILE A 272 25.04 6.15 20.49
C ILE A 272 25.41 5.38 21.77
N GLU A 273 26.25 4.36 21.64
CA GLU A 273 26.80 3.60 22.75
C GLU A 273 28.08 4.24 23.30
N ASP A 274 28.45 3.88 24.53
CA ASP A 274 29.67 4.38 25.18
C ASP A 274 30.94 4.03 24.40
N ARG A 275 32.01 4.81 24.63
CA ARG A 275 33.33 4.58 24.04
C ARG A 275 33.83 3.17 24.38
N GLN A 276 34.07 2.36 23.37
CA GLN A 276 34.57 0.99 23.50
C GLN A 276 35.45 0.62 22.32
N VAL A 277 36.06 -0.58 22.34
CA VAL A 277 36.73 -1.12 21.14
C VAL A 277 35.68 -1.28 20.05
N VAL A 278 35.97 -0.80 18.84
CA VAL A 278 35.11 -0.91 17.66
C VAL A 278 35.66 -1.83 16.57
N TRP A 279 36.98 -2.05 16.59
CA TRP A 279 37.67 -3.10 15.82
C TRP A 279 38.96 -3.52 16.53
N GLN A 280 39.37 -4.78 16.36
CA GLN A 280 40.69 -5.29 16.75
C GLN A 280 41.15 -6.37 15.77
N TRP A 281 42.44 -6.40 15.43
CA TRP A 281 42.98 -7.47 14.57
C TRP A 281 43.18 -8.75 15.38
N ILE A 282 42.46 -9.81 15.01
CA ILE A 282 42.55 -11.16 15.59
C ILE A 282 42.49 -12.21 14.47
N GLU A 283 43.16 -13.35 14.68
CA GLU A 283 43.20 -14.51 13.78
C GLU A 283 43.06 -15.81 14.60
N GLU A 284 43.18 -17.00 13.97
CA GLU A 284 43.11 -18.30 14.68
C GLU A 284 44.16 -18.44 15.82
N SER A 285 45.21 -17.61 15.79
CA SER A 285 46.26 -17.52 16.80
C SER A 285 45.90 -16.69 18.05
N TYR A 286 44.69 -16.11 18.12
CA TYR A 286 44.29 -15.22 19.22
C TYR A 286 44.15 -15.94 20.57
N ASP A 287 45.04 -15.64 21.51
CA ASP A 287 44.91 -16.06 22.90
C ASP A 287 44.00 -15.10 23.67
N LYS A 288 42.72 -15.48 23.74
CA LYS A 288 41.66 -14.80 24.49
C LYS A 288 41.92 -14.69 26.01
N ASN A 289 42.86 -15.44 26.59
CA ASN A 289 43.17 -15.37 28.03
C ASN A 289 44.18 -14.27 28.38
N ASN A 290 45.11 -13.98 27.46
CA ASN A 290 46.16 -12.98 27.64
C ASN A 290 45.93 -11.73 26.77
N ASP A 291 44.89 -11.74 25.94
CA ASP A 291 44.55 -10.70 24.96
C ASP A 291 45.73 -10.42 24.02
N LYS A 292 46.10 -11.46 23.27
CA LYS A 292 47.25 -11.49 22.35
C LYS A 292 46.88 -12.11 21.00
N ALA A 293 47.00 -11.35 19.91
CA ALA A 293 46.74 -11.81 18.54
C ALA A 293 47.79 -12.81 18.02
N ASN A 294 49.04 -12.74 18.51
CA ASN A 294 50.15 -13.63 18.12
C ASN A 294 50.45 -13.64 16.60
N ILE A 295 50.12 -12.57 15.88
CA ILE A 295 50.27 -12.47 14.42
C ILE A 295 51.71 -12.10 14.08
N LEU A 296 52.45 -12.96 13.39
CA LEU A 296 53.89 -12.80 13.14
C LEU A 296 54.16 -12.14 11.77
N LEU A 297 54.65 -10.90 11.78
CA LEU A 297 55.19 -10.23 10.59
C LEU A 297 56.71 -10.44 10.51
N GLN A 298 57.21 -10.89 9.36
CA GLN A 298 58.62 -11.28 9.22
C GLN A 298 59.58 -10.08 9.16
N ALA A 299 60.88 -10.33 9.30
CA ALA A 299 61.91 -9.28 9.29
C ALA A 299 62.01 -8.59 7.91
N ASN A 300 61.93 -7.26 7.87
CA ASN A 300 61.89 -6.44 6.63
C ASN A 300 60.66 -6.71 5.73
N ASP A 301 59.58 -7.24 6.31
CA ASP A 301 58.34 -7.59 5.61
C ASP A 301 57.26 -6.50 5.79
N ASN A 302 56.26 -6.47 4.92
CA ASN A 302 55.13 -5.54 5.04
C ASN A 302 53.79 -6.16 4.61
N THR A 303 52.71 -5.68 5.22
CA THR A 303 51.37 -6.11 4.84
C THR A 303 50.89 -5.35 3.60
N VAL A 304 49.92 -5.93 2.89
CA VAL A 304 48.99 -5.13 2.08
C VAL A 304 48.14 -4.23 2.99
N TRP A 305 47.31 -3.36 2.40
CA TRP A 305 46.23 -2.73 3.16
C TRP A 305 45.24 -3.80 3.63
N ILE A 306 45.02 -3.84 4.94
CA ILE A 306 44.02 -4.66 5.62
C ILE A 306 42.81 -3.76 5.83
N GLU A 307 41.78 -3.95 5.03
CA GLU A 307 40.50 -3.24 5.15
C GLU A 307 39.62 -3.93 6.20
N PHE A 308 38.89 -3.16 7.00
CA PHE A 308 38.06 -3.70 8.09
C PHE A 308 36.74 -2.93 8.29
N ASP A 309 35.69 -3.68 8.57
CA ASP A 309 34.43 -3.17 9.10
C ASP A 309 34.49 -3.08 10.65
N TYR A 310 33.69 -2.19 11.23
CA TYR A 310 33.51 -2.12 12.68
C TYR A 310 32.47 -3.14 13.20
N VAL A 311 32.29 -3.19 14.52
CA VAL A 311 31.21 -3.98 15.15
C VAL A 311 29.79 -3.48 14.82
N THR A 312 29.62 -2.24 14.40
CA THR A 312 28.38 -1.64 13.88
C THR A 312 28.67 -0.98 12.54
N ASP A 313 27.69 -0.98 11.63
CA ASP A 313 27.78 -0.33 10.30
C ASP A 313 28.28 1.12 10.35
N ILE A 314 28.04 1.80 11.48
CA ILE A 314 28.50 3.16 11.76
C ILE A 314 29.11 3.24 13.17
N VAL A 315 30.22 3.97 13.28
CA VAL A 315 30.90 4.41 14.49
C VAL A 315 30.99 5.93 14.50
N ILE A 316 30.70 6.53 15.65
CA ILE A 316 30.89 7.96 15.92
C ILE A 316 32.26 8.14 16.57
N ASP A 317 33.00 9.15 16.13
CA ASP A 317 34.36 9.48 16.60
C ASP A 317 35.33 8.27 16.63
N PRO A 318 35.56 7.57 15.50
CA PRO A 318 36.56 6.50 15.43
C PRO A 318 37.98 7.06 15.66
N GLU A 319 38.69 6.50 16.63
CA GLU A 319 39.98 7.03 17.07
C GLU A 319 41.13 6.61 16.16
N SER A 320 41.78 7.59 15.52
CA SER A 320 42.98 7.38 14.69
C SER A 320 44.26 7.02 15.47
N THR A 321 44.15 6.80 16.79
CA THR A 321 45.24 6.37 17.67
C THR A 321 44.86 5.03 18.32
N PRO A 322 45.40 3.91 17.84
CA PRO A 322 45.06 2.58 18.33
C PRO A 322 45.77 2.22 19.66
N GLU A 323 45.18 1.30 20.44
CA GLU A 323 45.95 0.54 21.45
C GLU A 323 46.87 -0.43 20.71
N ILE A 324 48.17 -0.37 21.00
CA ILE A 324 49.20 -1.18 20.35
C ILE A 324 50.04 -1.96 21.36
N LEU A 325 50.33 -3.22 21.03
CA LEU A 325 51.37 -4.02 21.65
C LEU A 325 52.04 -4.87 20.57
N PHE A 326 53.34 -4.65 20.38
CA PHE A 326 54.19 -5.40 19.46
C PHE A 326 55.35 -6.02 20.26
N GLU A 327 55.63 -7.30 20.04
CA GLU A 327 56.64 -8.06 20.80
C GLU A 327 57.64 -8.76 19.88
N ASP A 328 58.88 -8.95 20.35
CA ASP A 328 59.82 -9.89 19.74
C ASP A 328 59.50 -11.35 20.12
N ASN A 329 60.27 -12.31 19.60
CA ASN A 329 60.11 -13.73 19.92
C ASN A 329 60.69 -14.13 21.31
N GLN A 330 60.99 -13.17 22.19
CA GLN A 330 61.23 -13.36 23.62
C GLN A 330 60.12 -12.71 24.48
N GLY A 331 59.19 -11.94 23.89
CA GLY A 331 58.14 -11.21 24.58
C GLY A 331 58.56 -9.81 25.05
N ASN A 332 59.69 -9.26 24.58
CA ASN A 332 60.03 -7.86 24.85
C ASN A 332 59.23 -6.94 23.94
N GLN A 333 58.74 -5.80 24.45
CA GLN A 333 58.05 -4.81 23.63
C GLN A 333 59.02 -4.14 22.63
N VAL A 334 58.59 -4.04 21.36
CA VAL A 334 59.36 -3.47 20.25
C VAL A 334 58.51 -2.48 19.44
N ASN A 335 59.14 -1.74 18.53
CA ASN A 335 58.46 -0.82 17.62
C ASN A 335 58.08 -1.54 16.31
N LEU A 336 56.92 -1.19 15.77
CA LEU A 336 56.46 -1.57 14.43
C LEU A 336 55.81 -0.36 13.78
N ASP A 337 56.17 -0.06 12.53
CA ASP A 337 55.63 1.09 11.80
C ASP A 337 54.29 0.72 11.15
N TYR A 338 53.32 1.63 11.18
CA TYR A 338 52.01 1.42 10.56
C TYR A 338 51.44 2.69 9.92
N GLU A 339 50.63 2.48 8.89
CA GLU A 339 49.76 3.47 8.24
C GLU A 339 48.31 3.10 8.61
N LEU A 340 47.52 4.04 9.12
CA LEU A 340 46.14 3.83 9.55
C LEU A 340 45.24 4.92 8.98
N GLU A 341 44.13 4.51 8.36
CA GLU A 341 43.04 5.38 7.94
C GLU A 341 41.73 4.89 8.57
N VAL A 342 40.98 5.78 9.19
CA VAL A 342 39.67 5.50 9.82
C VAL A 342 38.60 6.42 9.25
N TYR A 343 37.47 5.82 8.88
CA TYR A 343 36.24 6.49 8.46
C TYR A 343 35.10 6.07 9.41
N ASN A 344 33.92 6.66 9.29
CA ASN A 344 32.82 6.35 10.22
C ASN A 344 32.13 5.00 9.96
N ASN A 345 32.38 4.35 8.81
CA ASN A 345 31.75 3.09 8.40
C ASN A 345 32.75 1.93 8.20
N TYR A 346 34.00 2.22 7.88
CA TYR A 346 35.09 1.24 7.79
C TYR A 346 36.42 1.91 8.17
N GLY A 347 37.50 1.12 8.24
CA GLY A 347 38.86 1.65 8.21
C GLY A 347 39.80 0.72 7.47
N ARG A 348 41.08 1.09 7.40
CA ARG A 348 42.13 0.23 6.87
C ARG A 348 43.47 0.52 7.52
N VAL A 349 44.28 -0.52 7.68
CA VAL A 349 45.61 -0.46 8.29
C VAL A 349 46.64 -1.21 7.45
N LYS A 350 47.90 -0.75 7.47
CA LYS A 350 49.03 -1.41 6.84
C LYS A 350 50.26 -1.34 7.75
N PHE A 351 50.99 -2.45 7.90
CA PHE A 351 52.15 -2.57 8.78
C PHE A 351 53.44 -2.76 8.00
N THR A 352 54.55 -2.26 8.51
CA THR A 352 55.90 -2.42 7.95
C THR A 352 56.89 -2.77 9.06
N ASN A 353 57.51 -3.95 8.97
CA ASN A 353 58.49 -4.41 9.94
C ASN A 353 59.93 -4.04 9.53
N ASN A 354 60.35 -2.82 9.88
CA ASN A 354 61.72 -2.35 9.67
C ASN A 354 62.76 -2.98 10.62
N ASN A 355 62.40 -3.98 11.44
CA ASN A 355 63.32 -4.70 12.32
C ASN A 355 64.02 -5.86 11.60
N ALA A 356 65.23 -6.19 12.05
CA ALA A 356 66.02 -7.34 11.56
C ALA A 356 65.55 -8.71 12.09
N PHE A 357 64.39 -8.76 12.75
CA PHE A 357 63.77 -9.95 13.35
C PHE A 357 62.24 -9.90 13.16
N GLY A 358 61.58 -11.06 13.25
CA GLY A 358 60.13 -11.15 13.17
C GLY A 358 59.46 -10.53 14.40
N VAL A 359 58.39 -9.78 14.19
CA VAL A 359 57.63 -9.07 15.23
C VAL A 359 56.23 -9.65 15.33
N TYR A 360 55.83 -9.99 16.55
CA TYR A 360 54.46 -10.39 16.89
C TYR A 360 53.60 -9.16 17.14
N ILE A 361 52.56 -8.98 16.34
CA ILE A 361 51.46 -8.08 16.64
C ILE A 361 50.60 -8.78 17.67
N GLN A 362 50.59 -8.24 18.89
CA GLN A 362 49.83 -8.79 20.01
C GLN A 362 48.54 -8.02 20.24
N ARG A 363 48.57 -6.69 20.10
CA ARG A 363 47.37 -5.86 20.10
C ARG A 363 47.47 -4.80 19.03
N PHE A 364 46.36 -4.62 18.33
CA PHE A 364 46.07 -3.45 17.53
C PHE A 364 44.56 -3.23 17.59
N LYS A 365 44.11 -2.25 18.38
CA LYS A 365 42.68 -2.01 18.67
C LYS A 365 42.30 -0.58 18.42
N ILE A 366 41.16 -0.37 17.76
CA ILE A 366 40.59 0.94 17.47
C ILE A 366 39.39 1.15 18.38
N TYR A 367 39.27 2.35 18.94
CA TYR A 367 38.18 2.75 19.81
C TYR A 367 37.24 3.74 19.11
N GLY A 368 36.01 3.83 19.62
CA GLY A 368 34.99 4.76 19.13
C GLY A 368 33.66 4.54 19.85
N LYS A 369 32.61 5.22 19.40
CA LYS A 369 31.25 5.10 19.95
C LYS A 369 30.34 4.42 18.91
N PRO A 370 29.99 3.13 19.07
CA PRO A 370 29.09 2.43 18.15
C PRO A 370 27.74 3.14 18.02
N LEU A 371 27.20 3.21 16.80
CA LEU A 371 25.83 3.64 16.56
C LEU A 371 24.93 2.40 16.44
N ALA A 372 24.35 1.97 17.55
CA ALA A 372 23.49 0.78 17.60
C ALA A 372 22.11 1.07 17.01
N LYS A 373 21.62 0.17 16.15
CA LYS A 373 20.32 0.23 15.48
C LYS A 373 19.36 -0.82 16.06
N PHE A 374 18.14 -0.38 16.37
CA PHE A 374 17.06 -1.18 16.94
C PHE A 374 15.87 -1.10 15.98
N ASP A 375 15.53 -2.17 15.27
CA ASP A 375 14.43 -2.18 14.30
C ASP A 375 13.14 -2.80 14.86
N GLY A 376 12.04 -2.69 14.09
CA GLY A 376 10.75 -3.29 14.42
C GLY A 376 9.98 -2.60 15.56
N ASN A 377 10.40 -1.41 16.01
CA ASN A 377 9.61 -0.60 16.94
C ASN A 377 8.43 0.01 16.22
N LYS A 378 7.28 0.15 16.88
CA LYS A 378 6.02 0.60 16.29
C LYS A 378 5.36 1.65 17.15
N SER A 379 4.94 2.75 16.53
CA SER A 379 4.00 3.72 17.08
C SER A 379 2.62 3.44 16.49
N ARG A 380 1.57 3.47 17.31
CA ARG A 380 0.19 3.29 16.87
C ARG A 380 -0.68 4.42 17.41
N TYR A 381 -1.67 4.79 16.62
CA TYR A 381 -2.67 5.76 17.03
C TYR A 381 -4.06 5.37 16.51
N THR A 382 -5.07 5.49 17.37
CA THR A 382 -6.49 5.41 17.04
C THR A 382 -7.30 6.17 18.09
N GLU A 383 -8.38 6.81 17.66
CA GLU A 383 -9.36 7.44 18.57
C GLU A 383 -10.53 6.48 18.89
N ILE A 384 -10.48 5.23 18.39
CA ILE A 384 -11.54 4.23 18.46
C ILE A 384 -11.07 3.03 19.29
N THR A 385 -11.89 2.58 20.25
CA THR A 385 -11.53 1.51 21.20
C THR A 385 -11.39 0.11 20.57
N THR A 386 -12.09 -0.17 19.47
CA THR A 386 -12.04 -1.45 18.75
C THR A 386 -11.88 -1.21 17.24
N PRO A 387 -10.67 -0.85 16.76
CA PRO A 387 -10.40 -0.66 15.33
C PRO A 387 -10.49 -1.99 14.56
N LYS A 388 -11.09 -1.95 13.37
CA LYS A 388 -11.37 -3.09 12.47
C LYS A 388 -10.60 -2.99 11.16
N ASN A 389 -10.39 -1.77 10.66
CA ASN A 389 -9.82 -1.45 9.36
C ASN A 389 -8.50 -0.67 9.55
N PRO A 390 -7.40 -1.30 10.01
CA PRO A 390 -6.12 -0.63 10.12
C PRO A 390 -5.59 -0.21 8.73
N MET A 391 -4.97 0.97 8.67
CA MET A 391 -4.15 1.35 7.53
C MET A 391 -2.91 0.44 7.45
N PRO A 392 -2.38 0.13 6.25
CA PRO A 392 -1.11 -0.58 6.12
C PRO A 392 0.01 0.11 6.92
N THR A 393 0.86 -0.68 7.59
CA THR A 393 1.95 -0.16 8.42
C THR A 393 2.87 0.74 7.60
N ILE A 394 3.02 1.99 8.03
CA ILE A 394 3.88 2.98 7.38
C ILE A 394 5.33 2.67 7.75
N THR A 395 6.23 2.67 6.76
CA THR A 395 7.68 2.57 6.97
C THR A 395 8.37 3.71 6.22
N ASN A 396 9.36 4.34 6.85
CA ASN A 396 10.16 5.40 6.22
C ASN A 396 11.52 5.52 6.93
N LYS A 397 12.62 5.60 6.16
CA LYS A 397 13.99 5.55 6.69
C LYS A 397 14.38 6.72 7.59
N TYR A 398 13.64 7.84 7.55
CA TYR A 398 13.89 9.04 8.36
C TYR A 398 13.09 9.06 9.68
N ILE A 399 12.12 8.16 9.85
CA ILE A 399 11.43 7.97 11.13
C ILE A 399 12.36 7.11 12.01
N GLN A 400 13.25 7.81 12.74
CA GLN A 400 14.38 7.21 13.46
C GLN A 400 14.30 7.33 15.00
N ASN A 401 13.15 7.76 15.50
CA ASN A 401 12.88 7.90 16.92
C ASN A 401 11.36 7.89 17.18
N GLU A 402 11.03 7.70 18.46
CA GLU A 402 9.66 7.60 18.96
C GLU A 402 8.84 8.89 18.80
N GLN A 403 9.47 10.08 18.91
CA GLN A 403 8.78 11.37 18.77
C GLN A 403 8.27 11.57 17.33
N VAL A 404 9.13 11.36 16.32
CA VAL A 404 8.74 11.44 14.91
C VAL A 404 7.67 10.39 14.59
N ALA A 405 7.80 9.16 15.10
CA ALA A 405 6.81 8.10 14.88
C ALA A 405 5.44 8.41 15.52
N GLY A 406 5.43 9.00 16.73
CA GLY A 406 4.23 9.43 17.43
C GLY A 406 3.51 10.57 16.70
N LEU A 407 4.23 11.64 16.36
CA LEU A 407 3.75 12.77 15.56
C LEU A 407 3.22 12.31 14.19
N HIS A 408 3.97 11.44 13.51
CA HIS A 408 3.57 10.91 12.20
C HIS A 408 2.27 10.10 12.30
N SER A 409 2.16 9.20 13.28
CA SER A 409 0.97 8.36 13.44
C SER A 409 -0.31 9.16 13.72
N GLN A 410 -0.20 10.26 14.47
CA GLN A 410 -1.31 11.16 14.79
C GLN A 410 -1.81 11.94 13.57
N TYR A 411 -0.93 12.61 12.83
CA TYR A 411 -1.36 13.39 11.67
C TYR A 411 -1.79 12.50 10.50
N ALA A 412 -1.13 11.34 10.29
CA ALA A 412 -1.59 10.35 9.32
C ALA A 412 -3.01 9.83 9.64
N TYR A 413 -3.37 9.71 10.92
CA TYR A 413 -4.75 9.41 11.33
C TYR A 413 -5.69 10.58 11.05
N HIS A 414 -5.31 11.80 11.41
CA HIS A 414 -6.08 13.01 11.11
C HIS A 414 -6.40 13.16 9.61
N LEU A 415 -5.47 12.80 8.72
CA LEU A 415 -5.69 12.82 7.27
C LEU A 415 -6.57 11.66 6.77
N ASN A 416 -6.29 10.41 7.19
CA ASN A 416 -6.82 9.20 6.53
C ASN A 416 -7.95 8.48 7.29
N CYS A 417 -8.18 8.83 8.56
CA CYS A 417 -9.11 8.13 9.47
C CYS A 417 -10.24 9.04 10.01
N LYS A 418 -10.46 10.22 9.40
CA LYS A 418 -11.58 11.12 9.69
C LYS A 418 -12.34 11.44 8.42
N ASP A 419 -13.67 11.46 8.49
CA ASP A 419 -14.53 11.80 7.36
C ASP A 419 -14.31 13.25 6.91
N ARG A 420 -14.32 13.48 5.59
CA ARG A 420 -14.13 14.78 4.96
C ARG A 420 -15.16 15.03 3.85
N THR A 421 -15.33 16.27 3.46
CA THR A 421 -16.09 16.66 2.26
C THR A 421 -15.16 17.39 1.31
N LYS A 422 -15.13 16.95 0.05
CA LYS A 422 -14.48 17.65 -1.06
C LYS A 422 -15.49 18.55 -1.76
N TYR A 423 -15.03 19.74 -2.16
CA TYR A 423 -15.77 20.77 -2.88
C TYR A 423 -15.10 21.04 -4.22
N GLU A 424 -15.84 20.96 -5.32
CA GLU A 424 -15.41 21.47 -6.63
C GLU A 424 -16.37 22.55 -7.12
N PHE A 425 -15.85 23.72 -7.50
CA PHE A 425 -16.67 24.85 -7.94
C PHE A 425 -15.90 25.83 -8.84
N ASP A 426 -16.62 26.55 -9.70
CA ASP A 426 -16.08 27.78 -10.31
C ASP A 426 -16.32 28.97 -9.37
N SER A 427 -15.37 29.90 -9.34
CA SER A 427 -15.43 31.17 -8.62
C SER A 427 -15.02 32.31 -9.57
N THR A 428 -15.28 33.54 -9.14
CA THR A 428 -14.65 34.75 -9.68
C THR A 428 -13.12 34.61 -9.81
N PHE A 429 -12.48 35.50 -10.58
CA PHE A 429 -11.02 35.47 -10.72
C PHE A 429 -10.31 35.80 -9.40
N VAL A 430 -9.43 34.91 -8.91
CA VAL A 430 -8.71 35.06 -7.63
C VAL A 430 -7.19 34.95 -7.86
N PRO A 431 -6.52 35.98 -8.39
CA PRO A 431 -5.10 35.95 -8.79
C PRO A 431 -4.09 35.98 -7.61
N PHE A 432 -4.58 35.77 -6.39
CA PHE A 432 -3.81 35.71 -5.15
C PHE A 432 -4.02 34.39 -4.39
N LEU A 433 -4.61 33.39 -5.06
CA LEU A 433 -4.89 32.09 -4.45
C LEU A 433 -3.69 31.15 -4.55
N GLU A 434 -3.41 30.44 -3.47
CA GLU A 434 -2.35 29.43 -3.36
C GLU A 434 -2.88 28.12 -2.76
N ILE A 435 -2.15 27.02 -2.96
CA ILE A 435 -2.48 25.74 -2.31
C ILE A 435 -2.21 25.81 -0.80
N SER A 436 -2.96 25.04 -0.01
CA SER A 436 -3.02 25.17 1.47
C SER A 436 -3.49 26.54 1.97
N ASN A 437 -4.11 27.38 1.13
CA ASN A 437 -4.90 28.52 1.61
C ASN A 437 -6.19 28.03 2.27
N LYS A 438 -6.50 28.54 3.46
CA LYS A 438 -7.79 28.39 4.14
C LYS A 438 -8.71 29.56 3.76
N CYS A 439 -9.96 29.25 3.46
CA CYS A 439 -10.96 30.15 2.88
C CYS A 439 -12.37 29.81 3.38
N SER A 440 -13.34 30.69 3.12
CA SER A 440 -14.77 30.49 3.42
C SER A 440 -15.61 30.36 2.14
N LEU A 441 -16.79 29.74 2.22
CA LEU A 441 -17.76 29.63 1.11
C LEU A 441 -19.01 30.44 1.41
N ASN A 442 -19.47 31.27 0.46
CA ASN A 442 -20.56 32.23 0.70
C ASN A 442 -21.99 31.63 0.66
N GLN A 443 -22.12 30.36 0.25
CA GLN A 443 -23.41 29.66 0.08
C GLN A 443 -23.62 28.50 1.07
N LEU A 444 -22.64 28.17 1.91
CA LEU A 444 -22.66 27.01 2.80
C LEU A 444 -22.29 27.43 4.22
N GLU A 445 -23.08 27.03 5.22
CA GLU A 445 -22.79 27.25 6.65
C GLU A 445 -21.71 26.28 7.15
N LEU A 446 -20.47 26.46 6.69
CA LEU A 446 -19.30 25.72 7.16
C LEU A 446 -18.67 26.45 8.36
N VAL A 447 -18.68 25.80 9.53
CA VAL A 447 -18.13 26.34 10.79
C VAL A 447 -16.65 26.71 10.66
N ASP A 448 -15.86 25.81 10.06
CA ASP A 448 -14.40 25.87 10.06
C ASP A 448 -13.78 26.26 8.71
N GLY A 449 -14.59 26.36 7.65
CA GLY A 449 -14.16 26.72 6.30
C GLY A 449 -13.57 25.56 5.48
N VAL A 450 -12.82 25.91 4.42
CA VAL A 450 -12.22 24.96 3.46
C VAL A 450 -10.74 25.26 3.18
N VAL A 451 -9.98 24.22 2.85
CA VAL A 451 -8.58 24.30 2.39
C VAL A 451 -8.53 24.04 0.89
N VAL A 452 -7.84 24.90 0.14
CA VAL A 452 -7.59 24.71 -1.30
C VAL A 452 -6.52 23.64 -1.54
N ARG A 453 -6.91 22.57 -2.25
CA ARG A 453 -6.07 21.45 -2.72
C ARG A 453 -5.66 21.61 -4.19
N GLY A 454 -6.33 22.49 -4.94
CA GLY A 454 -5.95 22.86 -6.30
C GLY A 454 -6.85 23.94 -6.89
N PHE A 455 -6.36 24.62 -7.93
CA PHE A 455 -7.10 25.64 -8.65
C PHE A 455 -6.62 25.78 -10.09
N LYS A 456 -7.50 26.28 -10.95
CA LYS A 456 -7.23 26.52 -12.37
C LYS A 456 -7.76 27.88 -12.80
N HIS A 457 -6.86 28.82 -13.04
CA HIS A 457 -7.24 30.09 -13.68
C HIS A 457 -7.46 29.87 -15.18
N LYS A 458 -8.61 30.33 -15.66
CA LYS A 458 -8.96 30.37 -17.09
C LYS A 458 -9.09 31.84 -17.47
N ILE A 459 -8.19 32.31 -18.33
CA ILE A 459 -8.07 33.71 -18.74
C ILE A 459 -8.17 33.81 -20.26
N LYS A 460 -9.05 34.69 -20.74
CA LYS A 460 -9.20 35.16 -22.12
C LYS A 460 -9.42 36.69 -22.08
N SER A 461 -9.33 37.41 -23.19
CA SER A 461 -9.47 38.89 -23.15
C SER A 461 -10.81 39.40 -22.56
N LYS A 462 -11.88 38.59 -22.62
CA LYS A 462 -13.25 38.93 -22.14
C LYS A 462 -13.83 37.96 -21.09
N GLU A 463 -13.06 36.99 -20.61
CA GLU A 463 -13.50 36.00 -19.60
C GLU A 463 -12.33 35.68 -18.65
N LYS A 464 -12.52 35.87 -17.34
CA LYS A 464 -11.55 35.47 -16.31
C LYS A 464 -12.29 34.75 -15.16
N LYS A 465 -11.90 33.53 -14.83
CA LYS A 465 -12.45 32.79 -13.67
C LYS A 465 -11.47 31.77 -13.09
N THR A 466 -11.80 31.27 -11.90
CA THR A 466 -10.99 30.28 -11.18
C THR A 466 -11.83 29.04 -10.88
N SER A 467 -11.49 27.89 -11.46
CA SER A 467 -12.03 26.60 -10.99
C SER A 467 -11.23 26.15 -9.77
N ILE A 468 -11.89 25.67 -8.72
CA ILE A 468 -11.27 25.38 -7.42
C ILE A 468 -11.62 23.96 -6.98
N GLU A 469 -10.64 23.29 -6.41
CA GLU A 469 -10.73 21.99 -5.74
C GLU A 469 -10.30 22.18 -4.28
N ALA A 470 -11.21 21.96 -3.35
CA ALA A 470 -11.01 22.19 -1.92
C ALA A 470 -11.54 21.03 -1.06
N ILE A 471 -11.14 20.96 0.20
CA ILE A 471 -11.70 20.06 1.22
C ILE A 471 -12.14 20.85 2.44
N ASN A 472 -13.07 20.33 3.24
CA ASN A 472 -13.37 20.89 4.55
C ASN A 472 -12.08 20.97 5.39
N TYR A 473 -11.87 22.13 6.02
CA TYR A 473 -10.88 22.23 7.07
C TYR A 473 -11.39 21.47 8.31
N ILE A 474 -10.48 20.78 8.98
CA ILE A 474 -10.72 20.12 10.27
C ILE A 474 -9.52 20.50 11.14
N PRO A 475 -9.71 21.05 12.35
CA PRO A 475 -8.62 21.32 13.27
C PRO A 475 -7.81 20.06 13.62
N TYR A 476 -6.50 20.19 13.73
CA TYR A 476 -5.61 19.15 14.24
C TYR A 476 -5.20 19.49 15.68
N GLU A 477 -5.58 18.63 16.62
CA GLU A 477 -5.14 18.67 18.01
C GLU A 477 -4.29 17.44 18.31
N PHE A 478 -3.14 17.65 18.94
CA PHE A 478 -2.16 16.61 19.28
C PHE A 478 -2.48 15.97 20.64
N ASN A 479 -2.51 14.63 20.70
CA ASN A 479 -2.89 13.88 21.89
C ASN A 479 -2.00 12.65 22.13
N ASN A 480 -0.92 12.84 22.87
CA ASN A 480 -0.01 11.77 23.31
C ASN A 480 -0.65 10.72 24.24
N SER A 481 -1.83 10.94 24.83
CA SER A 481 -2.42 9.99 25.79
C SER A 481 -2.94 8.69 25.18
N ILE A 482 -3.03 8.62 23.84
CA ILE A 482 -3.57 7.50 23.08
C ILE A 482 -2.59 6.96 22.01
N VAL A 483 -1.30 7.29 22.15
CA VAL A 483 -0.21 6.71 21.34
C VAL A 483 0.29 5.41 22.00
N ASP A 484 0.18 4.27 21.32
CA ASP A 484 0.73 2.98 21.76
C ASP A 484 2.09 2.72 21.11
N SER A 485 3.16 2.95 21.90
CA SER A 485 4.55 2.66 21.52
C SER A 485 4.96 1.23 21.88
N VAL A 486 4.95 0.32 20.91
CA VAL A 486 5.54 -1.02 21.07
C VAL A 486 7.00 -0.99 20.63
N LYS A 487 7.90 -1.01 21.61
CA LYS A 487 9.34 -1.21 21.36
C LYS A 487 9.61 -2.69 21.15
N SER A 488 10.49 -3.00 20.19
CA SER A 488 10.76 -4.40 19.86
C SER A 488 11.53 -5.08 21.01
N GLY A 489 11.19 -6.33 21.31
CA GLY A 489 11.95 -7.14 22.29
C GLY A 489 13.32 -7.57 21.77
N THR A 490 13.61 -7.29 20.51
CA THR A 490 14.89 -7.46 19.85
C THR A 490 15.85 -6.36 20.28
N TYR A 491 16.84 -6.75 21.07
CA TYR A 491 18.13 -6.07 21.18
C TYR A 491 18.72 -5.81 19.76
N PRO A 492 19.67 -4.86 19.58
CA PRO A 492 20.28 -4.58 18.28
C PRO A 492 20.82 -5.84 17.59
N ASP A 493 21.00 -5.80 16.27
CA ASP A 493 21.25 -6.98 15.42
C ASP A 493 22.09 -8.07 16.14
N TYR A 494 21.55 -9.29 16.18
CA TYR A 494 22.10 -10.40 16.96
C TYR A 494 23.57 -10.67 16.64
N GLU A 495 24.00 -10.49 15.37
CA GLU A 495 25.41 -10.63 15.00
C GLU A 495 26.26 -9.43 15.44
N VAL A 496 25.71 -8.21 15.49
CA VAL A 496 26.36 -7.03 16.11
C VAL A 496 26.56 -7.26 17.60
N ILE A 497 25.54 -7.74 18.33
CA ILE A 497 25.66 -8.07 19.76
C ILE A 497 26.68 -9.17 19.99
N LYS A 498 26.68 -10.21 19.15
CA LYS A 498 27.64 -11.31 19.22
C LYS A 498 29.07 -10.79 19.02
N ARG A 499 29.34 -9.96 18.00
CA ARG A 499 30.63 -9.27 17.81
C ARG A 499 31.01 -8.39 19.00
N MET A 500 30.10 -7.53 19.46
CA MET A 500 30.31 -6.66 20.63
C MET A 500 30.63 -7.47 21.89
N ASN A 501 29.90 -8.55 22.15
CA ASN A 501 30.12 -9.42 23.29
C ASN A 501 31.41 -10.25 23.14
N ASP A 502 31.78 -10.71 21.94
CA ASP A 502 33.04 -11.45 21.75
C ASP A 502 34.27 -10.55 21.93
N MET A 503 34.19 -9.26 21.55
CA MET A 503 35.22 -8.27 21.87
C MET A 503 35.21 -7.89 23.37
N ARG A 504 34.05 -7.55 23.95
CA ARG A 504 33.95 -7.21 25.40
C ARG A 504 34.42 -8.37 26.29
N ASN A 505 33.99 -9.60 26.00
CA ASN A 505 34.38 -10.82 26.72
C ASN A 505 35.80 -11.31 26.37
N SER A 506 36.58 -10.56 25.58
CA SER A 506 38.01 -10.81 25.36
C SER A 506 38.92 -9.68 25.87
N THR A 507 38.36 -8.54 26.27
CA THR A 507 39.06 -7.46 27.00
C THR A 507 39.00 -7.56 28.53
N ILE A 508 38.19 -8.46 29.09
CA ILE A 508 38.00 -8.58 30.54
C ILE A 508 39.16 -9.33 31.20
N ILE A 509 39.79 -8.72 32.20
CA ILE A 509 40.78 -9.37 33.06
C ILE A 509 40.07 -10.41 33.94
N ALA A 510 40.25 -11.70 33.63
CA ALA A 510 39.70 -12.78 34.44
C ALA A 510 40.57 -13.01 35.70
N TYR A 511 40.07 -12.65 36.88
CA TYR A 511 40.83 -12.71 38.13
C TYR A 511 40.81 -14.12 38.74
N ASP A 512 41.98 -14.65 39.13
CA ASP A 512 42.13 -15.93 39.84
C ASP A 512 41.79 -15.86 41.34
N SER A 513 40.67 -15.20 41.65
CA SER A 513 40.12 -15.05 42.99
C SER A 513 38.59 -15.03 42.93
N LYS A 514 37.93 -15.47 44.02
CA LYS A 514 36.48 -15.26 44.19
C LYS A 514 36.16 -13.76 44.18
N PRO A 515 35.07 -13.31 43.52
CA PRO A 515 34.55 -11.98 43.70
C PRO A 515 33.90 -11.85 45.09
N ALA A 516 33.64 -10.60 45.50
CA ALA A 516 32.94 -10.34 46.74
C ALA A 516 31.50 -10.91 46.70
N THR A 517 31.01 -11.36 47.85
CA THR A 517 29.60 -11.71 48.05
C THR A 517 28.71 -10.47 47.82
N PRO A 518 27.59 -10.58 47.07
CA PRO A 518 26.67 -9.46 46.87
C PRO A 518 26.18 -8.82 48.18
N THR A 519 25.95 -7.50 48.16
CA THR A 519 25.45 -6.73 49.31
C THR A 519 24.03 -6.20 49.06
N ASN A 520 23.41 -5.66 50.12
CA ASN A 520 22.07 -5.05 50.11
C ASN A 520 21.00 -5.86 49.37
N VAL A 521 20.97 -7.19 49.60
CA VAL A 521 19.93 -8.06 49.05
C VAL A 521 18.57 -7.63 49.61
N SER A 522 17.69 -7.17 48.72
CA SER A 522 16.35 -6.70 48.99
C SER A 522 15.34 -7.52 48.18
N TYR A 523 14.05 -7.38 48.51
CA TYR A 523 13.00 -8.14 47.84
C TYR A 523 11.68 -7.37 47.80
N THR A 524 10.86 -7.68 46.79
CA THR A 524 9.44 -7.34 46.73
C THR A 524 8.63 -8.63 46.60
N ALA A 525 7.69 -8.85 47.52
CA ALA A 525 6.82 -10.03 47.51
C ALA A 525 5.37 -9.64 47.19
N ALA A 526 4.82 -10.25 46.15
CA ALA A 526 3.47 -10.03 45.65
C ALA A 526 2.71 -11.37 45.56
N TYR A 527 1.47 -11.33 45.08
CA TYR A 527 0.63 -12.53 44.99
C TYR A 527 1.23 -13.54 44.00
N LYS A 528 1.75 -14.65 44.55
CA LYS A 528 2.50 -15.71 43.83
C LYS A 528 3.83 -15.29 43.17
N LEU A 529 4.39 -14.13 43.52
CA LEU A 529 5.62 -13.62 42.90
C LEU A 529 6.59 -13.13 43.97
N ILE A 530 7.86 -13.48 43.83
CA ILE A 530 8.98 -12.88 44.57
C ILE A 530 9.94 -12.28 43.54
N GLU A 531 10.24 -10.99 43.69
CA GLU A 531 11.31 -10.28 43.00
C GLU A 531 12.42 -10.00 44.01
N VAL A 532 13.68 -10.26 43.63
CA VAL A 532 14.87 -10.14 44.47
C VAL A 532 15.89 -9.29 43.73
N GLU A 533 16.53 -8.36 44.41
CA GLU A 533 17.57 -7.47 43.85
C GLU A 533 18.71 -7.31 44.85
N CYS A 534 19.93 -7.06 44.37
CA CYS A 534 21.11 -6.82 45.21
C CYS A 534 22.02 -5.76 44.57
N ASP A 535 23.00 -5.26 45.31
CA ASP A 535 24.02 -4.39 44.72
C ASP A 535 24.81 -5.14 43.65
N LYS A 536 25.10 -4.47 42.53
CA LYS A 536 26.07 -4.97 41.55
C LYS A 536 27.43 -5.11 42.24
N VAL A 537 28.02 -6.30 42.19
CA VAL A 537 29.41 -6.51 42.62
C VAL A 537 30.34 -5.77 41.67
N ASP A 538 31.13 -4.86 42.23
CA ASP A 538 32.06 -4.01 41.49
C ASP A 538 33.34 -4.77 41.11
N ARG A 539 33.23 -5.60 40.07
CA ARG A 539 34.35 -6.28 39.41
C ARG A 539 34.05 -6.46 37.92
N GLU A 540 35.08 -6.36 37.09
CA GLU A 540 34.92 -6.32 35.62
C GLU A 540 34.54 -7.68 35.01
N ASP A 541 34.80 -8.78 35.70
CA ASP A 541 34.59 -10.15 35.18
C ASP A 541 33.31 -10.84 35.64
N ILE A 542 32.36 -10.12 36.24
CA ILE A 542 31.07 -10.69 36.67
C ILE A 542 30.20 -11.02 35.45
N LYS A 543 30.06 -12.32 35.18
CA LYS A 543 29.20 -12.92 34.16
C LYS A 543 27.71 -12.80 34.53
N GLY A 544 27.40 -12.80 35.83
CA GLY A 544 26.04 -12.70 36.36
C GLY A 544 25.96 -13.16 37.81
N TYR A 545 24.77 -13.57 38.24
CA TYR A 545 24.43 -13.90 39.62
C TYR A 545 23.60 -15.18 39.67
N LYS A 546 23.83 -16.03 40.68
CA LYS A 546 22.92 -17.15 41.00
C LYS A 546 22.05 -16.76 42.18
N PHE A 547 20.76 -16.82 41.98
CA PHE A 547 19.75 -16.66 43.00
C PHE A 547 19.26 -18.05 43.42
N TYR A 548 19.39 -18.33 44.70
CA TYR A 548 18.94 -19.55 45.36
C TYR A 548 17.65 -19.23 46.10
N ILE A 549 16.60 -20.03 45.90
CA ILE A 549 15.38 -19.96 46.70
C ILE A 549 14.97 -21.37 47.15
N SER A 550 14.66 -21.52 48.43
CA SER A 550 14.09 -22.73 49.02
C SER A 550 12.86 -22.40 49.85
N ASP A 551 11.98 -23.38 50.06
CA ASP A 551 10.84 -23.26 50.98
C ASP A 551 11.28 -23.34 52.45
N SER A 552 10.35 -23.05 53.37
CA SER A 552 10.57 -23.04 54.82
C SER A 552 11.04 -24.37 55.43
N GLU A 553 10.97 -25.49 54.69
CA GLU A 553 11.47 -26.80 55.11
C GLU A 553 12.79 -27.19 54.41
N GLY A 554 13.28 -26.38 53.45
CA GLY A 554 14.50 -26.64 52.71
C GLY A 554 14.41 -27.80 51.71
N LEU A 555 13.20 -28.22 51.34
CA LEU A 555 12.93 -29.41 50.53
C LEU A 555 12.91 -29.11 49.02
N ASN A 556 12.60 -27.86 48.64
CA ASN A 556 12.55 -27.42 47.24
C ASN A 556 13.53 -26.27 46.98
N GLU A 557 14.86 -26.53 47.03
CA GLU A 557 15.86 -25.56 46.55
C GLU A 557 15.82 -25.48 45.01
N SER A 558 15.66 -24.28 44.47
CA SER A 558 15.81 -23.97 43.05
C SER A 558 16.83 -22.84 42.85
N VAL A 559 17.60 -22.94 41.77
CA VAL A 559 18.71 -22.04 41.47
C VAL A 559 18.49 -21.42 40.09
N LYS A 560 18.52 -20.10 40.01
CA LYS A 560 18.31 -19.34 38.77
C LYS A 560 19.49 -18.41 38.53
N PHE A 561 20.08 -18.51 37.35
CA PHE A 561 21.15 -17.62 36.91
C PHE A 561 20.57 -16.45 36.11
N GLU A 562 21.01 -15.23 36.41
CA GLU A 562 20.64 -13.99 35.72
C GLU A 562 21.90 -13.16 35.46
N THR A 563 21.95 -12.45 34.33
CA THR A 563 23.08 -11.54 34.03
C THR A 563 22.99 -10.21 34.79
N ALA A 564 21.78 -9.81 35.21
CA ALA A 564 21.52 -8.66 36.05
C ALA A 564 21.54 -9.05 37.55
N PRO A 565 21.83 -8.10 38.47
CA PRO A 565 21.78 -8.35 39.92
C PRO A 565 20.34 -8.42 40.48
N ARG A 566 19.38 -8.91 39.69
CA ARG A 566 17.97 -9.10 40.07
C ARG A 566 17.35 -10.33 39.43
N CYS A 567 16.39 -10.96 40.11
CA CYS A 567 15.70 -12.17 39.64
C CYS A 567 14.22 -12.20 40.05
N LYS A 568 13.38 -12.85 39.23
CA LYS A 568 11.98 -13.18 39.53
C LYS A 568 11.76 -14.67 39.70
N PHE A 569 10.98 -15.02 40.72
CA PHE A 569 10.54 -16.37 41.07
C PHE A 569 9.02 -16.42 41.22
N PHE A 570 8.40 -17.47 40.66
CA PHE A 570 7.03 -17.83 41.00
C PHE A 570 7.01 -18.63 42.31
N ALA A 571 6.05 -18.31 43.17
CA ALA A 571 5.95 -18.86 44.52
C ALA A 571 4.49 -19.18 44.87
N GLU A 572 4.26 -20.04 45.87
CA GLU A 572 2.93 -20.22 46.43
C GLU A 572 2.57 -19.02 47.33
N ARG A 573 1.26 -18.75 47.49
CA ARG A 573 0.73 -17.65 48.32
C ARG A 573 0.79 -18.00 49.82
N GLY A 574 1.12 -17.03 50.67
CA GLY A 574 1.19 -17.19 52.13
C GLY A 574 2.39 -17.98 52.67
N LYS A 575 3.24 -18.55 51.80
CA LYS A 575 4.43 -19.32 52.20
C LYS A 575 5.64 -18.43 52.41
N GLU A 576 6.50 -18.89 53.32
CA GLU A 576 7.83 -18.33 53.58
C GLU A 576 8.90 -19.09 52.80
N TYR A 577 9.82 -18.34 52.22
CA TYR A 577 10.92 -18.81 51.39
C TYR A 577 12.23 -18.24 51.89
N THR A 578 13.29 -19.04 51.86
CA THR A 578 14.66 -18.60 52.14
C THR A 578 15.36 -18.26 50.83
N VAL A 579 15.95 -17.07 50.72
CA VAL A 579 16.66 -16.61 49.52
C VAL A 579 18.13 -16.29 49.85
N GLN A 580 19.03 -16.67 48.94
CA GLN A 580 20.45 -16.28 48.95
C GLN A 580 20.91 -15.91 47.53
N VAL A 581 21.94 -15.06 47.40
CA VAL A 581 22.55 -14.70 46.11
C VAL A 581 24.07 -14.92 46.14
N SER A 582 24.65 -15.34 45.02
CA SER A 582 26.10 -15.34 44.78
C SER A 582 26.41 -14.65 43.45
N ALA A 583 27.62 -14.09 43.33
CA ALA A 583 28.14 -13.53 42.08
C ALA A 583 29.02 -14.56 41.35
N ILE A 584 28.84 -14.65 40.03
CA ILE A 584 29.51 -15.60 39.15
C ILE A 584 30.45 -14.83 38.23
N PRO A 585 31.78 -15.01 38.34
CA PRO A 585 32.71 -14.47 37.35
C PRO A 585 32.73 -15.35 36.09
N ILE A 586 33.35 -14.86 35.01
CA ILE A 586 33.51 -15.62 33.74
C ILE A 586 34.16 -17.00 33.99
N ARG A 587 35.12 -17.10 34.92
CA ARG A 587 35.67 -18.37 35.43
C ARG A 587 34.76 -18.94 36.52
N GLU A 588 33.67 -19.63 36.14
CA GLU A 588 32.60 -20.09 37.06
C GLU A 588 33.07 -20.89 38.29
N GLN A 589 34.26 -21.52 38.23
CA GLN A 589 34.92 -22.17 39.36
C GLN A 589 35.22 -21.24 40.56
N TYR A 590 35.17 -19.92 40.36
CA TYR A 590 35.39 -18.89 41.38
C TYR A 590 34.10 -18.17 41.78
N GLU A 591 32.96 -18.84 41.79
CA GLU A 591 31.71 -18.32 42.39
C GLU A 591 31.94 -17.74 43.80
N SER A 592 31.32 -16.59 44.10
CA SER A 592 31.39 -15.96 45.42
C SER A 592 30.77 -16.84 46.50
N ASP A 593 31.09 -16.58 47.77
CA ASP A 593 30.29 -17.15 48.85
C ASP A 593 28.86 -16.58 48.79
N LYS A 594 27.85 -17.40 49.13
CA LYS A 594 26.43 -17.00 49.15
C LYS A 594 26.21 -15.90 50.21
N THR A 595 25.27 -14.99 49.95
CA THR A 595 24.80 -14.01 50.95
C THR A 595 24.25 -14.69 52.21
N SER A 596 24.15 -13.94 53.31
CA SER A 596 23.28 -14.35 54.42
C SER A 596 21.86 -14.64 53.91
N PRO A 597 21.15 -15.65 54.44
CA PRO A 597 19.81 -15.97 53.99
C PRO A 597 18.80 -14.90 54.43
N ILE A 598 17.98 -14.41 53.51
CA ILE A 598 16.82 -13.57 53.80
C ILE A 598 15.54 -14.42 53.75
N ILE A 599 14.56 -14.10 54.60
CA ILE A 599 13.27 -14.80 54.65
C ILE A 599 12.22 -13.91 53.98
N VAL A 600 11.56 -14.45 52.96
CA VAL A 600 10.58 -13.74 52.12
C VAL A 600 9.22 -14.44 52.21
N LYS A 601 8.18 -13.70 52.59
CA LYS A 601 6.80 -14.21 52.64
C LYS A 601 5.95 -13.63 51.51
N THR A 602 5.29 -14.48 50.74
CA THR A 602 4.30 -14.04 49.74
C THR A 602 2.98 -13.65 50.41
N VAL A 603 2.28 -12.67 49.85
CA VAL A 603 0.95 -12.28 50.34
C VAL A 603 -0.09 -13.38 50.06
N GLU A 604 -0.95 -13.66 51.04
CA GLU A 604 -2.00 -14.69 50.95
C GLU A 604 -3.09 -14.34 49.92
N SER A 605 -3.32 -13.05 49.70
CA SER A 605 -4.26 -12.49 48.74
C SER A 605 -3.64 -11.26 48.07
N ILE A 606 -4.18 -10.87 46.90
CA ILE A 606 -3.95 -9.53 46.37
C ILE A 606 -4.67 -8.56 47.31
N LYS A 607 -3.95 -7.60 47.92
CA LYS A 607 -4.59 -6.42 48.50
C LYS A 607 -5.23 -5.63 47.36
N LYS A 608 -6.52 -5.87 47.14
CA LYS A 608 -7.43 -4.92 46.48
C LYS A 608 -7.23 -3.57 47.17
N ILE A 609 -7.06 -2.50 46.40
CA ILE A 609 -6.96 -1.13 46.93
C ILE A 609 -8.18 -0.87 47.81
N GLU A 610 -7.97 -0.25 48.98
CA GLU A 610 -8.93 -0.18 50.09
C GLU A 610 -10.11 0.76 49.79
N LEU A 611 -11.02 0.29 48.91
CA LEU A 611 -12.30 0.93 48.59
C LEU A 611 -13.39 0.66 49.65
N GLU A 612 -13.16 -0.33 50.52
CA GLU A 612 -14.21 -0.93 51.35
C GLU A 612 -14.49 -0.14 52.64
N GLU A 613 -13.52 0.62 53.17
CA GLU A 613 -13.79 1.55 54.28
C GLU A 613 -14.57 2.79 53.82
N THR A 614 -14.35 3.26 52.58
CA THR A 614 -15.12 4.38 51.99
C THR A 614 -16.58 3.99 51.78
N LEU A 615 -16.83 2.85 51.10
CA LEU A 615 -18.20 2.35 50.88
C LEU A 615 -18.93 2.06 52.20
N SER A 616 -18.26 1.49 53.20
CA SER A 616 -18.90 1.15 54.49
C SER A 616 -19.41 2.39 55.21
N LYS A 617 -18.77 3.55 55.01
CA LYS A 617 -19.20 4.83 55.59
C LYS A 617 -20.40 5.41 54.86
N GLU A 618 -20.36 5.47 53.52
CA GLU A 618 -21.50 5.91 52.71
C GLU A 618 -22.75 5.04 52.92
N ILE A 619 -22.59 3.72 53.07
CA ILE A 619 -23.70 2.80 53.35
C ILE A 619 -24.31 3.10 54.74
N THR A 620 -23.50 3.43 55.73
CA THR A 620 -23.98 3.76 57.09
C THR A 620 -24.72 5.09 57.10
N ASP A 621 -24.19 6.12 56.44
CA ASP A 621 -24.81 7.44 56.37
C ASP A 621 -26.11 7.42 55.55
N ASN A 622 -26.16 6.67 54.43
CA ASN A 622 -27.39 6.45 53.66
C ASN A 622 -28.45 5.64 54.42
N THR A 623 -28.06 4.66 55.24
CA THR A 623 -29.01 3.88 56.06
C THR A 623 -29.76 4.76 57.05
N ASN A 624 -29.11 5.80 57.58
CA ASN A 624 -29.75 6.80 58.46
C ASN A 624 -30.63 7.82 57.71
N PHE A 625 -30.59 7.86 56.38
CA PHE A 625 -31.49 8.69 55.56
C PHE A 625 -32.84 7.99 55.31
N ILE A 626 -32.85 6.66 55.30
CA ILE A 626 -34.03 5.81 55.03
C ILE A 626 -35.00 5.77 56.24
N THR A 627 -34.53 6.09 57.45
CA THR A 627 -35.33 6.09 58.68
C THR A 627 -36.13 7.37 58.94
N ASN A 628 -36.11 8.36 58.03
CA ASN A 628 -36.87 9.62 58.12
C ASN A 628 -37.91 9.78 56.98
N ILE A 629 -38.66 8.72 56.66
CA ILE A 629 -39.89 8.82 55.85
C ILE A 629 -41.10 8.46 56.72
N ASP A 630 -41.47 9.40 57.58
CA ASP A 630 -42.84 9.56 58.07
C ASP A 630 -43.42 10.81 57.38
N GLY A 631 -44.59 10.69 56.76
CA GLY A 631 -45.34 11.87 56.29
C GLY A 631 -45.32 12.26 54.80
N GLN A 632 -44.99 11.39 53.83
CA GLN A 632 -45.55 11.48 52.46
C GLN A 632 -45.77 10.07 51.86
N GLU A 633 -47.02 9.60 51.80
CA GLU A 633 -47.34 8.22 51.43
C GLU A 633 -47.47 8.01 49.91
N TYR A 634 -46.61 7.14 49.35
CA TYR A 634 -46.84 6.42 48.11
C TYR A 634 -47.44 5.05 48.43
N THR A 635 -48.73 4.85 48.16
CA THR A 635 -49.41 3.56 48.35
C THR A 635 -49.31 2.70 47.10
N VAL A 636 -48.57 1.58 47.18
CA VAL A 636 -48.41 0.62 46.07
C VAL A 636 -49.37 -0.55 46.26
N LYS A 637 -50.27 -0.77 45.30
CA LYS A 637 -51.18 -1.93 45.25
C LYS A 637 -50.60 -2.99 44.34
N VAL A 638 -50.57 -4.23 44.81
CA VAL A 638 -50.11 -5.39 44.03
C VAL A 638 -51.24 -6.41 43.82
N ASP A 639 -51.20 -7.14 42.71
CA ASP A 639 -52.09 -8.28 42.47
C ASP A 639 -51.54 -9.61 43.05
N ASN A 640 -52.34 -10.67 42.94
CA ASN A 640 -51.97 -12.03 43.38
C ASN A 640 -50.79 -12.65 42.60
N ALA A 641 -50.28 -11.98 41.56
CA ALA A 641 -49.09 -12.37 40.80
C ALA A 641 -47.87 -11.48 41.15
N GLY A 642 -47.98 -10.61 42.18
CA GLY A 642 -46.91 -9.72 42.64
C GLY A 642 -46.70 -8.48 41.75
N ARG A 643 -47.61 -8.18 40.83
CA ARG A 643 -47.48 -7.06 39.89
C ARG A 643 -48.12 -5.81 40.47
N VAL A 644 -47.48 -4.65 40.28
CA VAL A 644 -48.07 -3.36 40.64
C VAL A 644 -49.30 -3.09 39.77
N THR A 645 -50.45 -2.87 40.40
CA THR A 645 -51.75 -2.57 39.76
C THR A 645 -52.27 -1.18 40.09
N GLY A 646 -51.57 -0.43 40.94
CA GLY A 646 -51.84 0.99 41.17
C GLY A 646 -50.83 1.61 42.12
N ILE A 647 -50.54 2.89 41.92
CA ILE A 647 -49.70 3.71 42.79
C ILE A 647 -50.54 4.95 43.13
N GLY A 648 -50.70 5.27 44.41
CA GLY A 648 -51.48 6.41 44.89
C GLY A 648 -50.68 7.32 45.80
N LEU A 649 -50.54 8.59 45.43
CA LEU A 649 -49.90 9.65 46.20
C LEU A 649 -50.93 10.42 47.05
N VAL A 650 -50.59 10.74 48.30
CA VAL A 650 -51.29 11.77 49.09
C VAL A 650 -50.81 13.16 48.65
N ASN A 651 -51.48 13.75 47.67
CA ASN A 651 -51.05 14.97 46.97
C ASN A 651 -51.23 16.26 47.80
N ASN A 652 -50.21 17.13 47.78
CA ASN A 652 -50.20 18.47 48.40
C ASN A 652 -50.20 19.64 47.37
N GLY A 653 -50.11 19.38 46.06
CA GLY A 653 -50.43 20.35 45.00
C GLY A 653 -49.33 20.65 43.97
N GLU A 654 -48.14 20.08 44.10
CA GLU A 654 -47.00 20.32 43.20
C GLU A 654 -46.69 19.12 42.27
N VAL A 655 -45.72 19.27 41.37
CA VAL A 655 -45.38 18.27 40.35
C VAL A 655 -44.51 17.17 40.96
N THR A 656 -45.00 15.92 40.96
CA THR A 656 -44.27 14.75 41.46
C THR A 656 -43.75 13.84 40.36
N GLU A 657 -42.49 13.42 40.49
CA GLU A 657 -41.85 12.40 39.65
C GLU A 657 -41.80 11.04 40.37
N PHE A 658 -41.90 9.94 39.62
CA PHE A 658 -41.78 8.57 40.14
C PHE A 658 -40.87 7.75 39.22
N GLY A 659 -39.58 7.66 39.56
CA GLY A 659 -38.59 6.87 38.82
C GLY A 659 -38.69 5.37 39.12
N VAL A 660 -38.41 4.54 38.11
CA VAL A 660 -38.40 3.06 38.24
C VAL A 660 -37.07 2.49 37.73
N MET A 661 -36.30 1.89 38.63
CA MET A 661 -35.06 1.17 38.28
C MET A 661 -35.34 -0.34 38.30
N ALA A 662 -35.21 -1.00 37.14
CA ALA A 662 -35.43 -2.44 37.00
C ALA A 662 -34.69 -3.00 35.76
N ASP A 663 -34.25 -4.26 35.85
CA ASP A 663 -33.61 -5.01 34.76
C ASP A 663 -34.53 -5.15 33.53
N ARG A 664 -35.83 -5.35 33.78
CA ARG A 664 -36.90 -5.49 32.77
C ARG A 664 -38.19 -4.88 33.29
N PHE A 665 -38.46 -3.61 32.96
CA PHE A 665 -39.74 -2.97 33.28
C PHE A 665 -40.82 -3.39 32.29
N ARG A 666 -42.02 -3.75 32.77
CA ARG A 666 -43.13 -4.25 31.92
C ARG A 666 -44.48 -3.66 32.33
N VAL A 667 -45.19 -3.08 31.37
CA VAL A 667 -46.59 -2.66 31.51
C VAL A 667 -47.52 -3.73 30.92
N PHE A 668 -48.55 -4.13 31.68
CA PHE A 668 -49.53 -5.15 31.31
C PHE A 668 -50.93 -4.53 31.16
N ASN A 669 -51.75 -5.04 30.25
CA ASN A 669 -53.11 -4.49 30.03
C ASN A 669 -54.10 -4.93 31.14
N ASN A 670 -53.90 -6.14 31.69
CA ASN A 670 -54.71 -6.68 32.79
C ASN A 670 -53.95 -7.79 33.53
N THR A 671 -54.50 -8.25 34.65
CA THR A 671 -53.89 -9.26 35.53
C THR A 671 -53.67 -10.64 34.88
N ASN A 672 -54.37 -10.95 33.78
CA ASN A 672 -54.23 -12.22 33.05
C ASN A 672 -53.24 -12.15 31.87
N ASP A 673 -52.79 -10.96 31.48
CA ASP A 673 -51.78 -10.75 30.44
C ASP A 673 -50.44 -11.41 30.85
N LYS A 674 -49.75 -12.07 29.92
CA LYS A 674 -48.47 -12.77 30.16
C LYS A 674 -47.30 -12.17 29.39
N THR A 675 -47.55 -11.40 28.34
CA THR A 675 -46.50 -10.89 27.44
C THR A 675 -46.07 -9.49 27.83
N GLY A 676 -46.99 -8.66 28.32
CA GLY A 676 -46.76 -7.23 28.47
C GLY A 676 -46.84 -6.51 27.11
N ARG A 677 -47.03 -5.19 27.15
CA ARG A 677 -47.26 -4.35 25.96
C ARG A 677 -46.27 -3.20 25.79
N PHE A 678 -45.66 -2.77 26.88
CA PHE A 678 -44.49 -1.90 26.87
C PHE A 678 -43.43 -2.60 27.71
N ILE A 679 -42.24 -2.83 27.15
CA ILE A 679 -41.12 -3.50 27.83
C ILE A 679 -39.86 -2.67 27.62
N PHE A 680 -39.23 -2.24 28.70
CA PHE A 680 -37.88 -1.67 28.69
C PHE A 680 -36.93 -2.70 29.29
N ASP A 681 -36.03 -3.22 28.45
CA ASP A 681 -35.14 -4.34 28.77
C ASP A 681 -33.69 -3.84 28.80
N THR A 682 -33.21 -3.48 29.99
CA THR A 682 -31.88 -2.85 30.15
C THR A 682 -30.74 -3.86 30.03
N ILE A 683 -31.02 -5.15 30.24
CA ILE A 683 -30.07 -6.25 30.02
C ILE A 683 -29.85 -6.49 28.52
N GLU A 684 -30.92 -6.51 27.71
CA GLU A 684 -30.81 -6.73 26.26
C GLU A 684 -30.65 -5.44 25.44
N GLY A 685 -30.74 -4.26 26.07
CA GLY A 685 -30.63 -2.96 25.42
C GLY A 685 -31.81 -2.60 24.51
N LYS A 686 -33.02 -3.11 24.80
CA LYS A 686 -34.17 -3.08 23.87
C LYS A 686 -35.43 -2.48 24.48
N LEU A 687 -36.15 -1.74 23.64
CA LEU A 687 -37.52 -1.29 23.88
C LEU A 687 -38.48 -2.11 23.00
N TYR A 688 -39.51 -2.70 23.60
CA TYR A 688 -40.59 -3.37 22.89
C TYR A 688 -41.90 -2.63 23.13
N LEU A 689 -42.59 -2.27 22.04
CA LEU A 689 -43.89 -1.61 22.04
C LEU A 689 -44.89 -2.44 21.23
N ALA A 690 -46.02 -2.81 21.84
CA ALA A 690 -47.13 -3.40 21.10
C ALA A 690 -47.75 -2.33 20.17
N GLY A 691 -47.87 -2.64 18.87
CA GLY A 691 -48.30 -1.66 17.87
C GLY A 691 -49.69 -1.05 18.10
N ASP A 692 -50.56 -1.72 18.87
CA ASP A 692 -51.88 -1.23 19.26
C ASP A 692 -51.86 -0.27 20.47
N LEU A 693 -50.69 0.11 20.97
CA LEU A 693 -50.50 1.27 21.86
C LEU A 693 -50.24 2.59 21.10
N ILE A 694 -50.02 2.55 19.78
CA ILE A 694 -49.84 3.74 18.95
C ILE A 694 -51.24 4.26 18.57
N ALA A 695 -51.74 5.26 19.31
CA ALA A 695 -53.16 5.65 19.33
C ALA A 695 -53.80 5.88 17.94
N ASP A 696 -53.08 6.53 17.02
CA ASP A 696 -53.52 6.80 15.64
C ASP A 696 -52.73 5.98 14.59
N GLY A 697 -52.10 4.87 15.00
CA GLY A 697 -51.32 3.97 14.14
C GLY A 697 -50.08 4.59 13.46
N THR A 698 -49.76 5.85 13.76
CA THR A 698 -48.82 6.67 12.99
C THR A 698 -47.64 7.12 13.85
N ILE A 699 -46.42 6.76 13.46
CA ILE A 699 -45.18 7.39 13.96
C ILE A 699 -44.77 8.45 12.94
N ILE A 700 -44.72 9.73 13.37
CA ILE A 700 -44.36 10.86 12.50
C ILE A 700 -42.87 11.13 12.53
N SER A 701 -42.32 11.62 11.42
CA SER A 701 -40.87 11.79 11.21
C SER A 701 -40.15 12.54 12.33
N LYS A 702 -40.74 13.59 12.91
CA LYS A 702 -40.13 14.35 14.03
C LYS A 702 -39.96 13.57 15.34
N MET A 703 -40.55 12.38 15.46
CA MET A 703 -40.42 11.46 16.60
C MET A 703 -39.38 10.36 16.34
N ILE A 704 -38.78 10.35 15.15
CA ILE A 704 -37.70 9.46 14.74
C ILE A 704 -36.46 10.34 14.57
N GLN A 705 -35.37 10.01 15.26
CA GLN A 705 -34.13 10.77 15.11
C GLN A 705 -33.60 10.61 13.67
N SER A 706 -32.95 11.65 13.12
CA SER A 706 -32.40 11.58 11.75
C SER A 706 -31.51 10.33 11.59
N ASN A 707 -31.67 9.63 10.48
CA ASN A 707 -31.03 8.34 10.15
C ASN A 707 -31.35 7.14 11.06
N ALA A 708 -32.28 7.22 12.03
CA ALA A 708 -32.64 6.09 12.89
C ALA A 708 -33.44 4.96 12.18
N ILE A 709 -33.92 5.20 10.96
CA ILE A 709 -34.42 4.17 10.04
C ILE A 709 -33.57 4.21 8.76
N ASN A 710 -32.60 3.30 8.72
CA ASN A 710 -31.78 2.92 7.57
C ASN A 710 -32.29 1.60 6.96
N SER A 711 -31.82 1.25 5.76
CA SER A 711 -32.21 0.03 5.03
C SER A 711 -32.11 -1.24 5.87
N ASP A 712 -31.02 -1.33 6.64
CA ASP A 712 -30.55 -2.55 7.29
C ASP A 712 -31.39 -2.91 8.53
N HIS A 713 -32.25 -1.99 8.99
CA HIS A 713 -33.18 -2.20 10.10
C HIS A 713 -34.62 -2.55 9.64
N ILE A 714 -34.85 -2.74 8.34
CA ILE A 714 -36.16 -3.10 7.76
C ILE A 714 -36.12 -4.50 7.15
N GLU A 715 -36.13 -5.55 7.99
CA GLU A 715 -36.09 -6.95 7.51
C GLU A 715 -37.32 -7.36 6.68
N SER A 716 -38.48 -6.70 6.84
CA SER A 716 -39.59 -6.80 5.88
C SER A 716 -40.60 -5.66 6.01
N ILE A 717 -41.10 -5.17 4.87
CA ILE A 717 -42.37 -4.42 4.78
C ILE A 717 -43.42 -5.36 4.21
N ASN A 718 -44.45 -5.67 5.00
CA ASN A 718 -45.62 -6.40 4.56
C ASN A 718 -46.87 -5.54 4.71
N ALA A 719 -46.94 -4.48 3.91
CA ALA A 719 -48.03 -3.51 3.87
C ALA A 719 -48.69 -3.51 2.49
N ASP A 720 -49.99 -3.26 2.43
CA ASP A 720 -50.69 -2.99 1.17
C ASP A 720 -50.34 -1.58 0.68
N ILE A 721 -49.25 -1.45 -0.09
CA ILE A 721 -48.72 -0.18 -0.61
C ILE A 721 -49.60 0.32 -1.78
N ALA A 722 -50.84 0.68 -1.48
CA ALA A 722 -51.82 1.17 -2.45
C ALA A 722 -51.77 2.69 -2.65
N ASN A 723 -51.34 3.46 -1.64
CA ASN A 723 -51.31 4.93 -1.69
C ASN A 723 -50.11 5.51 -0.92
N ILE A 724 -49.02 5.82 -1.65
CA ILE A 724 -48.02 6.80 -1.19
C ILE A 724 -48.26 8.07 -2.00
N THR A 725 -48.86 9.09 -1.37
CA THR A 725 -49.12 10.39 -2.00
C THR A 725 -48.03 11.39 -1.61
N ALA A 726 -46.93 11.41 -2.38
CA ALA A 726 -45.88 12.41 -2.21
C ALA A 726 -46.37 13.80 -2.67
N GLY A 727 -46.37 14.78 -1.77
CA GLY A 727 -46.67 16.17 -2.12
C GLY A 727 -45.47 16.84 -2.77
N ASN A 728 -45.53 17.06 -4.09
CA ASN A 728 -44.52 17.72 -4.93
C ASN A 728 -43.08 17.14 -4.94
N GLY A 729 -42.80 16.07 -4.18
CA GLY A 729 -41.61 15.24 -4.35
C GLY A 729 -41.86 14.10 -5.36
N SER A 730 -40.87 13.78 -6.18
CA SER A 730 -40.95 12.65 -7.13
C SER A 730 -40.74 11.30 -6.43
N VAL A 731 -41.49 10.27 -6.84
CA VAL A 731 -41.26 8.89 -6.40
C VAL A 731 -40.23 8.26 -7.33
N VAL A 732 -38.96 8.29 -6.93
CA VAL A 732 -37.85 7.70 -7.70
C VAL A 732 -37.76 6.21 -7.44
N ILE A 733 -38.22 5.40 -8.40
CA ILE A 733 -38.05 3.95 -8.39
C ILE A 733 -36.72 3.62 -9.10
N ASN A 734 -35.64 3.49 -8.33
CA ASN A 734 -34.35 3.05 -8.87
C ASN A 734 -34.47 1.60 -9.40
N ARG A 735 -33.98 1.39 -10.64
CA ARG A 735 -34.38 0.26 -11.47
C ARG A 735 -33.34 -0.86 -11.54
N ASP A 736 -33.20 -1.59 -10.44
CA ASP A 736 -32.64 -2.94 -10.43
C ASP A 736 -33.61 -3.88 -9.70
N GLY A 737 -34.18 -4.85 -10.43
CA GLY A 737 -34.99 -5.93 -9.83
C GLY A 737 -36.52 -5.78 -9.80
N ILE A 738 -37.17 -5.25 -10.86
CA ILE A 738 -38.63 -5.42 -11.04
C ILE A 738 -38.94 -6.32 -12.24
N SER A 739 -39.51 -7.49 -11.99
CA SER A 739 -40.05 -8.41 -13.01
C SER A 739 -41.44 -7.97 -13.47
N ILE A 740 -41.51 -6.96 -14.34
CA ILE A 740 -42.77 -6.53 -14.95
C ILE A 740 -43.20 -7.57 -16.00
N TYR A 741 -44.18 -8.40 -15.65
CA TYR A 741 -44.86 -9.26 -16.61
C TYR A 741 -46.00 -8.49 -17.30
N ASP A 742 -45.83 -8.31 -18.61
CA ASP A 742 -46.70 -7.65 -19.59
C ASP A 742 -46.55 -6.11 -19.75
N SER A 743 -47.10 -5.58 -20.85
CA SER A 743 -46.33 -4.74 -21.75
C SER A 743 -47.00 -3.41 -22.07
N LYS A 744 -46.39 -2.29 -21.63
CA LYS A 744 -46.23 -1.01 -22.40
C LYS A 744 -45.72 0.12 -21.50
N LEU A 745 -44.63 0.75 -21.95
CA LEU A 745 -44.41 2.18 -21.71
C LEU A 745 -43.75 2.76 -22.96
N LEU A 746 -44.34 3.78 -23.58
CA LEU A 746 -43.71 4.53 -24.67
C LEU A 746 -42.93 5.70 -24.08
N VAL A 747 -41.74 5.94 -24.63
CA VAL A 747 -41.00 7.20 -24.50
C VAL A 747 -40.60 7.61 -25.91
N THR A 748 -40.90 8.84 -26.30
CA THR A 748 -40.61 9.40 -27.64
C THR A 748 -39.42 10.34 -27.59
N SER A 749 -38.56 10.30 -28.62
CA SER A 749 -37.28 11.00 -28.69
C SER A 749 -37.30 12.21 -29.63
N ASP A 750 -36.75 13.35 -29.18
CA ASP A 750 -35.83 14.27 -29.89
C ASP A 750 -35.61 15.53 -29.01
N SER A 751 -34.52 16.31 -29.11
CA SER A 751 -33.55 16.46 -30.22
C SER A 751 -32.11 16.78 -29.76
N ASN A 752 -31.16 16.58 -30.69
CA ASN A 752 -29.72 16.86 -30.66
C ASN A 752 -29.39 18.38 -30.45
N PRO A 753 -28.12 18.83 -30.18
CA PRO A 753 -26.86 18.09 -30.36
C PRO A 753 -25.71 18.33 -29.35
N ASP A 754 -24.60 17.62 -29.62
CA ASP A 754 -23.19 17.94 -29.34
C ASP A 754 -22.73 18.27 -27.90
N ASN A 755 -22.05 17.29 -27.29
CA ASN A 755 -20.73 17.59 -26.72
C ASN A 755 -19.74 16.41 -26.80
N LEU A 756 -18.46 16.73 -26.95
CA LEU A 756 -17.36 15.77 -27.03
C LEU A 756 -16.81 15.43 -25.64
N ALA A 757 -16.34 14.20 -25.46
CA ALA A 757 -15.78 13.73 -24.18
C ALA A 757 -14.34 14.22 -23.93
N PRO A 758 -14.02 14.50 -22.66
CA PRO A 758 -12.69 14.25 -22.09
C PRO A 758 -12.77 13.58 -20.69
N PRO A 759 -11.65 13.33 -19.97
CA PRO A 759 -10.50 12.50 -20.34
C PRO A 759 -10.24 11.38 -19.28
N ALA A 760 -9.14 10.61 -19.41
CA ALA A 760 -8.71 9.56 -18.44
C ALA A 760 -7.66 10.06 -17.41
N ASN A 761 -7.28 9.25 -16.38
CA ASN A 761 -5.86 8.97 -15.96
C ASN A 761 -5.58 8.41 -14.52
N LEU A 762 -4.32 7.92 -14.33
CA LEU A 762 -3.45 7.80 -13.11
C LEU A 762 -3.88 6.90 -11.91
N ASN A 763 -3.05 6.16 -11.15
CA ASN A 763 -1.63 5.67 -11.16
C ASN A 763 -1.69 4.14 -10.80
N ASP A 764 -0.73 3.21 -10.93
CA ASP A 764 0.72 3.15 -11.28
C ASP A 764 1.07 1.69 -11.72
N VAL A 765 2.32 1.37 -12.10
CA VAL A 765 3.15 0.24 -11.54
C VAL A 765 4.60 0.36 -12.08
N LYS A 766 5.58 0.35 -11.16
CA LYS A 766 7.03 0.34 -11.47
C LYS A 766 7.60 -1.08 -11.65
N GLY A 767 8.62 -1.22 -12.51
CA GLY A 767 9.75 -2.12 -12.19
C GLY A 767 10.18 -3.18 -13.22
N PHE A 768 10.50 -2.83 -14.48
CA PHE A 768 11.25 -3.73 -15.37
C PHE A 768 12.37 -3.02 -16.14
N THR A 769 13.59 -3.57 -16.07
CA THR A 769 14.73 -3.11 -16.87
C THR A 769 14.75 -3.76 -18.26
N ASN A 770 14.84 -2.92 -19.30
CA ASN A 770 14.97 -3.29 -20.71
C ASN A 770 13.80 -4.14 -21.26
N ALA A 771 12.55 -3.67 -21.10
CA ALA A 771 11.39 -4.11 -21.89
C ALA A 771 11.17 -3.20 -23.12
N HIS A 772 10.26 -3.57 -24.02
CA HIS A 772 9.90 -2.71 -25.16
C HIS A 772 9.11 -1.48 -24.72
N ILE A 773 9.67 -0.28 -24.91
CA ILE A 773 8.95 0.99 -24.80
C ILE A 773 8.18 1.19 -26.11
N ILE A 774 6.87 1.46 -26.02
CA ILE A 774 6.00 1.74 -27.16
C ILE A 774 5.38 3.13 -26.98
N ASP A 775 5.38 3.95 -28.02
CA ASP A 775 4.74 5.27 -28.02
C ASP A 775 3.22 5.13 -27.91
N ASN A 776 2.61 5.95 -27.06
CA ASN A 776 1.45 5.54 -26.27
C ASN A 776 0.21 6.42 -26.44
N SER A 777 0.13 7.13 -27.56
CA SER A 777 -1.04 7.90 -27.94
C SER A 777 -2.19 7.01 -28.48
N TYR A 778 -1.88 5.83 -29.04
CA TYR A 778 -2.84 5.02 -29.83
C TYR A 778 -2.71 3.48 -29.72
N VAL A 779 -2.03 2.95 -28.68
CA VAL A 779 -1.82 1.50 -28.51
C VAL A 779 -2.74 0.91 -27.43
N THR A 780 -3.07 -0.36 -27.59
CA THR A 780 -3.80 -1.19 -26.64
C THR A 780 -2.93 -2.40 -26.27
N TYR A 781 -2.61 -2.59 -25.00
CA TYR A 781 -1.84 -3.76 -24.54
C TYR A 781 -2.62 -4.56 -23.50
N PHE A 782 -2.70 -5.88 -23.70
CA PHE A 782 -3.20 -6.85 -22.72
C PHE A 782 -2.02 -7.67 -22.17
N PRO A 783 -1.65 -7.49 -20.89
CA PRO A 783 -0.52 -8.21 -20.28
C PRO A 783 -0.88 -9.60 -19.73
N PHE A 784 -2.17 -9.91 -19.57
CA PHE A 784 -2.76 -11.17 -19.05
C PHE A 784 -2.21 -11.77 -17.74
N ASN A 785 -1.23 -11.14 -17.07
CA ASN A 785 -0.64 -11.63 -15.83
C ASN A 785 -1.68 -11.89 -14.71
N ASP A 786 -2.55 -10.91 -14.43
CA ASP A 786 -3.64 -11.02 -13.44
C ASP A 786 -4.96 -10.32 -13.87
N ASN A 787 -5.07 -9.84 -15.11
CA ASN A 787 -6.24 -9.07 -15.57
C ASN A 787 -6.58 -9.36 -17.04
N LEU A 788 -7.88 -9.40 -17.36
CA LEU A 788 -8.44 -9.54 -18.71
C LEU A 788 -8.62 -8.20 -19.44
N THR A 789 -8.44 -7.08 -18.73
CA THR A 789 -8.62 -5.72 -19.26
C THR A 789 -7.28 -5.19 -19.77
N ALA A 790 -7.28 -4.61 -20.98
CA ALA A 790 -6.12 -3.92 -21.52
C ALA A 790 -5.75 -2.68 -20.70
N THR A 791 -4.51 -2.23 -20.83
CA THR A 791 -3.96 -0.99 -20.27
C THR A 791 -4.65 0.30 -20.73
N ASN A 792 -5.68 0.23 -21.56
CA ASN A 792 -6.53 1.37 -21.93
C ASN A 792 -8.00 1.23 -21.52
N GLY A 793 -8.35 0.21 -20.73
CA GLY A 793 -9.70 -0.02 -20.20
C GLY A 793 -10.60 -0.93 -21.03
N ILE A 794 -10.11 -1.52 -22.12
CA ILE A 794 -10.91 -2.45 -22.92
C ILE A 794 -10.89 -3.84 -22.27
N SER A 795 -12.02 -4.22 -21.67
CA SER A 795 -12.32 -5.57 -21.18
C SER A 795 -12.99 -6.42 -22.27
N PRO A 796 -13.02 -7.76 -22.16
CA PRO A 796 -13.92 -8.60 -22.97
C PRO A 796 -15.40 -8.33 -22.61
N SER A 797 -16.32 -8.80 -23.47
CA SER A 797 -17.77 -8.75 -23.21
C SER A 797 -18.16 -9.46 -21.90
N SER A 798 -19.24 -9.00 -21.25
CA SER A 798 -19.70 -9.51 -19.95
C SER A 798 -20.18 -10.96 -19.93
N GLU A 799 -20.23 -11.63 -21.09
CA GLU A 799 -20.58 -13.05 -21.24
C GLU A 799 -19.34 -13.95 -21.41
N SER A 800 -18.12 -13.39 -21.33
CA SER A 800 -16.88 -14.12 -21.59
C SER A 800 -16.46 -15.06 -20.46
N ASN A 801 -16.46 -16.37 -20.70
CA ASN A 801 -15.99 -17.39 -19.75
C ASN A 801 -14.47 -17.64 -19.87
N LEU A 802 -13.68 -16.56 -19.90
CA LEU A 802 -12.21 -16.64 -19.92
C LEU A 802 -11.67 -17.07 -18.56
N THR A 803 -10.52 -17.73 -18.51
CA THR A 803 -9.85 -18.09 -17.25
C THR A 803 -8.41 -17.59 -17.24
N LEU A 804 -8.09 -16.69 -16.30
CA LEU A 804 -6.72 -16.25 -16.04
C LEU A 804 -5.90 -17.37 -15.39
N ARG A 805 -4.59 -17.39 -15.68
CA ARG A 805 -3.62 -18.30 -15.08
C ARG A 805 -2.32 -17.54 -14.75
N SER A 806 -2.29 -16.88 -13.60
CA SER A 806 -1.12 -16.14 -13.07
C SER A 806 0.10 -17.00 -12.69
N LEU A 807 0.07 -18.31 -13.00
CA LEU A 807 1.17 -19.26 -12.85
C LEU A 807 1.39 -20.11 -14.13
N GLU A 808 0.74 -19.78 -15.25
CA GLU A 808 0.98 -20.40 -16.57
C GLU A 808 1.10 -19.30 -17.63
N GLY A 809 2.26 -19.17 -18.27
CA GLY A 809 2.54 -18.16 -19.30
C GLY A 809 3.87 -18.44 -20.01
N ARG A 810 4.23 -17.60 -20.98
CA ARG A 810 5.60 -17.41 -21.45
C ARG A 810 6.35 -16.42 -20.54
N TYR A 811 5.67 -15.41 -20.00
CA TYR A 811 6.31 -14.31 -19.25
C TYR A 811 5.77 -14.06 -17.83
N GLY A 812 4.70 -14.72 -17.39
CA GLY A 812 4.24 -14.61 -16.00
C GLY A 812 2.78 -15.02 -15.78
N GLY A 813 1.91 -14.78 -16.76
CA GLY A 813 0.55 -15.28 -16.74
C GLY A 813 -0.13 -15.18 -18.09
N ALA A 814 -1.18 -15.97 -18.29
CA ALA A 814 -1.89 -16.06 -19.56
C ALA A 814 -3.40 -16.20 -19.35
N VAL A 815 -4.17 -15.82 -20.37
CA VAL A 815 -5.59 -16.17 -20.45
C VAL A 815 -5.79 -17.46 -21.23
N ALA A 816 -6.55 -18.38 -20.63
CA ALA A 816 -6.99 -19.62 -21.25
C ALA A 816 -8.39 -19.42 -21.89
N VAL A 817 -8.50 -19.69 -23.19
CA VAL A 817 -9.78 -19.72 -23.92
C VAL A 817 -10.19 -21.18 -24.13
N GLU A 818 -11.02 -21.73 -23.23
CA GLU A 818 -11.23 -23.19 -23.16
C GLU A 818 -12.71 -23.60 -23.22
N GLU A 819 -13.01 -24.65 -23.99
CA GLU A 819 -14.36 -25.23 -24.13
C GLU A 819 -15.06 -25.61 -22.80
N ASN A 820 -16.37 -25.88 -22.89
CA ASN A 820 -17.22 -26.33 -21.78
C ASN A 820 -16.56 -27.47 -21.00
N THR A 821 -16.54 -27.38 -19.67
CA THR A 821 -15.89 -28.36 -18.79
C THR A 821 -16.79 -28.77 -17.65
N THR A 822 -16.78 -30.05 -17.31
CA THR A 822 -17.34 -30.58 -16.07
C THR A 822 -16.23 -31.28 -15.32
N ASN A 823 -15.94 -30.83 -14.10
CA ASN A 823 -15.10 -31.53 -13.15
C ASN A 823 -15.94 -32.60 -12.43
N LEU A 824 -15.57 -33.87 -12.62
CA LEU A 824 -16.27 -35.03 -12.07
C LEU A 824 -15.91 -35.32 -10.59
N VAL A 825 -14.90 -34.63 -10.04
CA VAL A 825 -14.44 -34.74 -8.64
C VAL A 825 -14.55 -33.40 -7.87
N ALA A 826 -15.52 -32.57 -8.26
CA ALA A 826 -15.86 -31.32 -7.59
C ALA A 826 -16.19 -31.53 -6.09
N ASN A 827 -15.99 -30.51 -5.26
CA ASN A 827 -16.27 -30.52 -3.82
C ASN A 827 -15.54 -31.64 -3.03
N TRP A 828 -14.28 -31.94 -3.39
CA TRP A 828 -13.41 -32.78 -2.55
C TRP A 828 -13.35 -32.23 -1.11
N SER A 829 -13.80 -33.06 -0.16
CA SER A 829 -13.95 -32.69 1.25
C SER A 829 -13.01 -33.47 2.15
N ASP A 830 -12.81 -34.75 1.85
CA ASP A 830 -11.91 -35.66 2.56
C ASP A 830 -10.48 -35.10 2.69
N LYS A 831 -9.95 -35.12 3.92
CA LYS A 831 -8.64 -34.59 4.33
C LYS A 831 -8.29 -33.17 3.83
N THR A 832 -9.28 -32.33 3.52
CA THR A 832 -9.02 -30.93 3.14
C THR A 832 -8.76 -30.04 4.35
N ILE A 833 -7.75 -29.17 4.24
CA ILE A 833 -7.43 -28.12 5.21
C ILE A 833 -7.25 -26.77 4.51
N ILE A 834 -7.25 -25.68 5.27
CA ILE A 834 -6.71 -24.39 4.82
C ILE A 834 -5.20 -24.41 5.08
N THR A 835 -4.41 -24.07 4.07
CA THR A 835 -2.94 -23.96 4.14
C THR A 835 -2.47 -22.78 3.28
N LYS A 836 -1.18 -22.47 3.29
CA LYS A 836 -0.58 -21.48 2.40
C LYS A 836 -0.01 -22.12 1.14
N HIS A 837 -0.19 -21.47 -0.01
CA HIS A 837 0.47 -21.88 -1.25
C HIS A 837 1.96 -21.45 -1.22
N PRO A 838 2.94 -22.34 -1.49
CA PRO A 838 4.37 -22.02 -1.29
C PRO A 838 4.92 -20.85 -2.12
N ILE A 839 4.34 -20.59 -3.30
CA ILE A 839 4.82 -19.54 -4.21
C ILE A 839 4.08 -18.22 -3.98
N THR A 840 2.75 -18.26 -3.85
CA THR A 840 1.92 -17.04 -3.77
C THR A 840 1.59 -16.59 -2.35
N ASN A 841 1.90 -17.40 -1.32
CA ASN A 841 1.64 -17.12 0.11
C ASN A 841 0.14 -17.01 0.50
N GLU A 842 -0.77 -17.15 -0.48
CA GLU A 842 -2.22 -17.11 -0.36
C GLU A 842 -2.76 -18.27 0.49
N GLN A 843 -3.89 -18.04 1.18
CA GLN A 843 -4.63 -19.11 1.85
C GLN A 843 -5.46 -19.90 0.84
N ILE A 844 -5.23 -21.21 0.76
CA ILE A 844 -5.88 -22.13 -0.17
C ILE A 844 -6.42 -23.37 0.54
N LYS A 845 -7.52 -23.93 0.03
CA LYS A 845 -8.09 -25.21 0.48
C LYS A 845 -7.43 -26.37 -0.27
N ALA A 846 -6.59 -27.15 0.41
CA ALA A 846 -5.83 -28.26 -0.16
C ALA A 846 -6.05 -29.56 0.64
N ILE A 847 -5.95 -30.71 -0.03
CA ILE A 847 -5.93 -32.03 0.62
C ILE A 847 -4.54 -32.19 1.28
N LYS A 848 -4.49 -32.51 2.59
CA LYS A 848 -3.24 -32.85 3.29
C LYS A 848 -3.14 -34.37 3.48
N LEU A 849 -2.08 -34.98 2.95
CA LEU A 849 -1.62 -36.32 3.33
C LEU A 849 -0.44 -36.13 4.30
N PRO A 850 -0.65 -36.16 5.63
CA PRO A 850 0.39 -35.82 6.61
C PRO A 850 1.52 -36.85 6.63
N ASP A 851 2.71 -36.49 7.12
CA ASP A 851 3.68 -37.52 7.51
C ASP A 851 3.06 -38.47 8.55
N SER A 852 3.33 -39.77 8.37
CA SER A 852 2.61 -40.87 9.00
C SER A 852 3.38 -42.17 8.82
N ALA A 853 3.38 -43.00 9.88
CA ALA A 853 3.92 -44.35 9.87
C ALA A 853 3.05 -45.36 9.08
N ARG A 854 2.03 -44.90 8.35
CA ARG A 854 1.11 -45.71 7.53
C ARG A 854 0.89 -45.08 6.16
N THR A 855 0.33 -45.85 5.24
CA THR A 855 -0.12 -45.36 3.94
C THR A 855 -1.26 -44.37 4.13
N GLU A 856 -1.02 -43.08 3.91
CA GLU A 856 -2.06 -42.07 3.93
C GLU A 856 -2.80 -42.06 2.59
N VAL A 857 -4.12 -42.23 2.65
CA VAL A 857 -5.04 -42.19 1.50
C VAL A 857 -6.04 -41.05 1.70
N SER A 858 -6.37 -40.34 0.63
CA SER A 858 -7.61 -39.57 0.48
C SER A 858 -8.36 -40.06 -0.77
N GLN A 859 -9.69 -40.01 -0.77
CA GLN A 859 -10.52 -40.59 -1.84
C GLN A 859 -11.79 -39.80 -2.14
N TYR A 860 -12.19 -39.80 -3.41
CA TYR A 860 -13.49 -39.31 -3.88
C TYR A 860 -14.31 -40.47 -4.43
N THR A 861 -15.43 -40.77 -3.78
CA THR A 861 -16.26 -41.96 -3.99
C THR A 861 -17.50 -41.67 -4.84
N GLY A 862 -18.00 -42.68 -5.56
CA GLY A 862 -19.24 -42.58 -6.33
C GLY A 862 -19.05 -42.04 -7.75
N LEU A 863 -17.87 -42.26 -8.34
CA LEU A 863 -17.63 -41.94 -9.74
C LEU A 863 -18.27 -43.00 -10.64
N SER A 864 -19.11 -42.56 -11.56
CA SER A 864 -19.64 -43.40 -12.64
C SER A 864 -19.10 -42.88 -13.97
N LEU A 865 -18.07 -43.56 -14.46
CA LEU A 865 -17.34 -43.22 -15.68
C LEU A 865 -17.70 -44.21 -16.81
N SER A 866 -17.65 -43.73 -18.05
CA SER A 866 -17.86 -44.54 -19.25
C SER A 866 -16.63 -45.39 -19.56
N THR A 867 -16.83 -46.64 -19.99
CA THR A 867 -15.76 -47.46 -20.55
C THR A 867 -15.31 -46.93 -21.92
N ASN A 868 -14.05 -47.19 -22.27
CA ASN A 868 -13.42 -46.77 -23.54
C ASN A 868 -13.45 -45.24 -23.83
N ALA A 869 -13.72 -44.41 -22.83
CA ALA A 869 -13.59 -42.95 -22.94
C ALA A 869 -12.26 -42.48 -22.37
N ASN A 870 -11.68 -41.45 -22.98
CA ASN A 870 -10.52 -40.75 -22.43
C ASN A 870 -10.97 -39.81 -21.31
N TYR A 871 -10.29 -39.90 -20.18
CA TYR A 871 -10.39 -38.99 -19.05
C TYR A 871 -9.04 -38.35 -18.79
N THR A 872 -9.02 -37.10 -18.32
CA THR A 872 -7.80 -36.46 -17.82
C THR A 872 -7.96 -36.07 -16.37
N ILE A 873 -6.99 -36.49 -15.56
CA ILE A 873 -6.79 -36.00 -14.19
C ILE A 873 -5.78 -34.84 -14.23
N SER A 874 -6.05 -33.76 -13.49
CA SER A 874 -5.05 -32.73 -13.19
C SER A 874 -5.20 -32.16 -11.78
N PHE A 875 -4.08 -31.69 -11.23
CA PHE A 875 -3.97 -31.11 -9.88
C PHE A 875 -2.61 -30.41 -9.71
N TRP A 876 -2.50 -29.53 -8.72
CA TRP A 876 -1.24 -29.03 -8.20
C TRP A 876 -0.79 -29.87 -6.99
N VAL A 877 0.53 -30.08 -6.83
CA VAL A 877 1.10 -30.87 -5.72
C VAL A 877 2.47 -30.34 -5.27
N TRP A 878 2.75 -30.42 -3.96
CA TRP A 878 4.07 -30.23 -3.35
C TRP A 878 4.18 -31.02 -2.04
N CYS A 879 5.39 -31.15 -1.48
CA CYS A 879 5.62 -31.67 -0.12
C CYS A 879 6.22 -30.62 0.82
N GLU A 880 6.16 -30.84 2.14
CA GLU A 880 6.70 -29.90 3.16
C GLU A 880 8.23 -29.81 3.11
N GLU A 881 8.92 -30.90 2.79
CA GLU A 881 10.38 -30.97 2.69
C GLU A 881 10.83 -32.00 1.65
N GLY A 882 12.09 -31.90 1.20
CA GLY A 882 12.78 -32.91 0.39
C GLY A 882 12.10 -33.25 -0.95
N GLU A 883 12.08 -34.55 -1.25
CA GLU A 883 11.41 -35.16 -2.40
C GLU A 883 10.53 -36.33 -1.95
N SER A 884 9.44 -36.60 -2.66
CA SER A 884 8.51 -37.68 -2.31
C SER A 884 7.82 -38.28 -3.56
N TYR A 885 6.97 -39.29 -3.35
CA TYR A 885 6.13 -39.89 -4.38
C TYR A 885 4.65 -39.86 -4.00
N LEU A 886 3.86 -39.14 -4.79
CA LEU A 886 2.39 -39.23 -4.76
C LEU A 886 1.92 -40.31 -5.74
N TYR A 887 1.00 -41.14 -5.29
CA TYR A 887 0.28 -42.11 -6.11
C TYR A 887 -1.15 -41.62 -6.33
N ASN A 888 -1.68 -41.82 -7.53
CA ASN A 888 -3.06 -41.51 -7.90
C ASN A 888 -3.61 -42.62 -8.80
N ASP A 889 -4.86 -42.99 -8.56
CA ASP A 889 -5.55 -44.02 -9.33
C ASP A 889 -7.05 -43.77 -9.45
N LEU A 890 -7.67 -44.59 -10.29
CA LEU A 890 -9.02 -45.05 -10.06
C LEU A 890 -8.95 -46.44 -9.38
N PHE A 891 -9.83 -46.68 -8.41
CA PHE A 891 -10.02 -47.98 -7.75
C PHE A 891 -11.41 -48.56 -8.10
N PRO A 892 -11.61 -49.89 -8.24
CA PRO A 892 -10.72 -51.02 -7.90
C PRO A 892 -9.40 -51.09 -8.65
N ASP A 893 -8.43 -51.82 -8.09
CA ASP A 893 -7.04 -51.96 -8.62
C ASP A 893 -6.96 -52.70 -9.98
N THR A 894 -8.11 -52.93 -10.63
CA THR A 894 -8.29 -53.32 -12.05
C THR A 894 -8.28 -52.11 -13.00
N LEU A 895 -8.27 -50.89 -12.47
CA LEU A 895 -8.28 -49.62 -13.20
C LEU A 895 -6.89 -48.92 -13.17
N PRO A 896 -6.67 -47.87 -13.98
CA PRO A 896 -5.36 -47.24 -14.10
C PRO A 896 -4.84 -46.61 -12.80
N GLN A 897 -3.56 -46.82 -12.51
CA GLN A 897 -2.78 -46.18 -11.45
C GLN A 897 -1.53 -45.53 -12.05
N LYS A 898 -1.10 -44.38 -11.51
CA LYS A 898 0.18 -43.74 -11.81
C LYS A 898 0.81 -43.13 -10.55
N ASN A 899 2.14 -43.07 -10.52
CA ASN A 899 2.89 -42.33 -9.50
C ASN A 899 3.61 -41.11 -10.11
N PHE A 900 3.87 -40.13 -9.26
CA PHE A 900 4.49 -38.86 -9.59
C PHE A 900 5.54 -38.55 -8.54
N LYS A 901 6.78 -38.29 -8.98
CA LYS A 901 7.81 -37.72 -8.11
C LYS A 901 7.46 -36.26 -7.87
N ILE A 902 7.52 -35.80 -6.62
CA ILE A 902 7.16 -34.44 -6.21
C ILE A 902 8.27 -33.83 -5.35
N THR A 903 8.26 -32.50 -5.23
CA THR A 903 9.24 -31.71 -4.49
C THR A 903 8.55 -30.63 -3.63
N THR A 904 9.32 -29.85 -2.89
CA THR A 904 8.85 -28.66 -2.17
C THR A 904 8.30 -27.55 -3.08
N ILE A 905 8.73 -27.52 -4.34
CA ILE A 905 8.23 -26.59 -5.35
C ILE A 905 6.89 -27.13 -5.89
N PRO A 906 5.79 -26.33 -5.92
CA PRO A 906 4.53 -26.70 -6.55
C PRO A 906 4.67 -27.13 -8.01
N GLN A 907 4.12 -28.31 -8.34
CA GLN A 907 4.10 -28.90 -9.67
C GLN A 907 2.66 -29.13 -10.14
N LYS A 908 2.34 -28.81 -11.39
CA LYS A 908 1.04 -29.11 -12.00
C LYS A 908 1.09 -30.45 -12.74
N ILE A 909 0.41 -31.45 -12.21
CA ILE A 909 0.28 -32.77 -12.82
C ILE A 909 -0.88 -32.77 -13.82
N LYS A 910 -0.68 -33.46 -14.95
CA LYS A 910 -1.70 -33.77 -15.97
C LYS A 910 -1.51 -35.23 -16.39
N TRP A 911 -2.58 -36.03 -16.39
CA TRP A 911 -2.53 -37.44 -16.76
C TRP A 911 -3.81 -37.88 -17.48
N VAL A 912 -3.66 -38.26 -18.75
CA VAL A 912 -4.74 -38.88 -19.56
C VAL A 912 -4.78 -40.38 -19.29
N LEU A 913 -5.96 -40.93 -19.07
CA LEU A 913 -6.24 -42.35 -18.85
C LEU A 913 -7.52 -42.79 -19.56
N SER A 914 -7.65 -44.10 -19.78
CA SER A 914 -8.89 -44.76 -20.21
C SER A 914 -8.87 -46.22 -19.75
N SER A 915 -10.02 -46.88 -19.72
CA SER A 915 -10.12 -48.30 -19.37
C SER A 915 -11.29 -48.98 -20.07
N LEU A 916 -11.14 -50.28 -20.35
CA LEU A 916 -12.20 -51.15 -20.85
C LEU A 916 -12.96 -51.89 -19.74
N SER A 917 -12.48 -51.85 -18.48
CA SER A 917 -13.16 -52.55 -17.38
C SER A 917 -14.51 -51.89 -17.04
N SER A 918 -15.53 -52.72 -16.81
CA SER A 918 -16.84 -52.32 -16.29
C SER A 918 -16.76 -51.52 -14.98
N ASP A 919 -15.69 -51.70 -14.21
CA ASP A 919 -15.49 -51.06 -12.91
C ASP A 919 -15.41 -49.53 -12.98
N MET A 920 -15.15 -48.97 -14.17
CA MET A 920 -15.27 -47.52 -14.44
C MET A 920 -16.63 -46.95 -13.97
N SER A 921 -17.70 -47.74 -14.10
CA SER A 921 -19.08 -47.32 -13.76
C SER A 921 -19.36 -47.19 -12.26
N SER A 922 -18.46 -47.64 -11.38
CA SER A 922 -18.64 -47.66 -9.92
C SER A 922 -17.35 -47.33 -9.15
N CYS A 923 -16.42 -46.64 -9.81
CA CYS A 923 -15.08 -46.39 -9.29
C CYS A 923 -15.00 -45.28 -8.22
N ARG A 924 -13.81 -45.11 -7.67
CA ARG A 924 -13.42 -43.96 -6.84
C ARG A 924 -12.03 -43.49 -7.25
N MET A 925 -11.77 -42.19 -7.20
CA MET A 925 -10.42 -41.65 -7.43
C MET A 925 -9.68 -41.57 -6.10
N ARG A 926 -8.42 -42.03 -6.04
CA ARG A 926 -7.60 -41.96 -4.83
C ARG A 926 -6.36 -41.09 -5.02
N PHE A 927 -5.91 -40.49 -3.92
CA PHE A 927 -4.57 -39.93 -3.75
C PHE A 927 -3.92 -40.60 -2.54
N PHE A 928 -2.70 -41.11 -2.66
CA PHE A 928 -2.04 -41.77 -1.55
C PHE A 928 -0.51 -41.71 -1.59
N LYS A 929 0.12 -41.87 -0.42
CA LYS A 929 1.57 -42.00 -0.28
C LYS A 929 1.92 -43.18 0.63
N THR A 930 3.10 -43.78 0.42
CA THR A 930 3.63 -44.82 1.31
C THR A 930 4.11 -44.21 2.64
N SER A 931 4.22 -45.04 3.68
CA SER A 931 4.64 -44.65 5.04
C SER A 931 6.06 -44.06 5.08
N GLY A 932 6.29 -43.07 5.94
CA GLY A 932 7.62 -42.44 6.12
C GLY A 932 8.03 -41.50 4.99
N ASN A 933 7.06 -40.94 4.27
CA ASN A 933 7.24 -39.84 3.32
C ASN A 933 6.77 -38.53 3.95
N PRO A 934 7.41 -37.38 3.68
CA PRO A 934 6.97 -36.09 4.19
C PRO A 934 5.53 -35.77 3.81
N THR A 935 4.90 -34.81 4.52
CA THR A 935 3.56 -34.35 4.20
C THR A 935 3.45 -33.94 2.73
N ILE A 936 2.36 -34.34 2.08
CA ILE A 936 2.01 -33.93 0.72
C ILE A 936 0.75 -33.07 0.75
N TYR A 937 0.73 -32.00 -0.03
CA TYR A 937 -0.43 -31.16 -0.30
C TYR A 937 -0.89 -31.32 -1.74
N ILE A 938 -2.21 -31.39 -1.96
CA ILE A 938 -2.81 -31.51 -3.29
C ILE A 938 -3.91 -30.46 -3.42
N TYR A 939 -3.81 -29.63 -4.46
CA TYR A 939 -4.67 -28.47 -4.69
C TYR A 939 -5.34 -28.55 -6.06
N GLN A 940 -6.58 -28.07 -6.16
CA GLN A 940 -7.39 -28.07 -7.40
C GLN A 940 -7.48 -29.45 -8.11
N PRO A 941 -7.93 -30.54 -7.44
CA PRO A 941 -8.14 -31.82 -8.10
C PRO A 941 -9.29 -31.75 -9.12
N GLN A 942 -8.99 -32.11 -10.37
CA GLN A 942 -9.96 -32.11 -11.47
C GLN A 942 -9.87 -33.39 -12.31
N LEU A 943 -11.04 -33.96 -12.62
CA LEU A 943 -11.23 -35.12 -13.50
C LEU A 943 -12.22 -34.74 -14.61
N GLU A 944 -11.79 -34.80 -15.86
CA GLU A 944 -12.58 -34.38 -17.04
C GLU A 944 -12.71 -35.55 -18.03
N GLN A 945 -13.86 -35.73 -18.69
CA GLN A 945 -14.01 -36.70 -19.79
C GLN A 945 -13.42 -36.17 -21.11
N LYS A 946 -12.10 -35.94 -21.11
CA LYS A 946 -11.35 -35.29 -22.18
C LYS A 946 -9.95 -35.91 -22.35
N PRO A 947 -9.34 -35.82 -23.56
CA PRO A 947 -7.95 -36.20 -23.80
C PRO A 947 -6.93 -35.11 -23.39
N TYR A 948 -7.36 -34.05 -22.70
CA TYR A 948 -6.53 -32.98 -22.15
C TYR A 948 -7.19 -32.37 -20.92
N ALA A 949 -6.39 -31.70 -20.07
CA ALA A 949 -6.87 -30.96 -18.91
C ALA A 949 -7.15 -29.50 -19.28
N THR A 950 -8.23 -28.92 -18.74
CA THR A 950 -8.53 -27.49 -18.82
C THR A 950 -8.27 -26.79 -17.47
N SER A 951 -8.72 -25.54 -17.30
CA SER A 951 -8.65 -24.82 -16.03
C SER A 951 -9.54 -25.48 -14.97
N PHE A 952 -9.11 -25.41 -13.71
CA PHE A 952 -9.90 -25.93 -12.59
C PHE A 952 -11.28 -25.25 -12.51
N VAL A 953 -12.32 -26.05 -12.32
CA VAL A 953 -13.65 -25.60 -11.92
C VAL A 953 -14.19 -26.51 -10.82
N ASP A 954 -14.86 -25.92 -9.84
CA ASP A 954 -15.64 -26.65 -8.86
C ASP A 954 -17.06 -26.91 -9.42
N GLY A 955 -17.19 -27.94 -10.25
CA GLY A 955 -18.43 -28.30 -10.95
C GLY A 955 -18.37 -28.07 -12.45
N ILE A 956 -19.16 -27.15 -12.99
CA ILE A 956 -19.34 -26.96 -14.45
C ILE A 956 -18.93 -25.54 -14.89
N ARG A 957 -18.01 -25.45 -15.84
CA ARG A 957 -17.58 -24.20 -16.52
C ARG A 957 -18.17 -24.15 -17.93
N LYS A 958 -18.87 -23.07 -18.27
CA LYS A 958 -19.25 -22.79 -19.67
C LYS A 958 -18.00 -22.44 -20.49
N GLY A 959 -18.06 -22.71 -21.79
CA GLY A 959 -16.93 -22.53 -22.69
C GLY A 959 -16.51 -21.07 -22.85
N GLY A 960 -15.21 -20.87 -22.95
CA GLY A 960 -14.58 -19.61 -23.29
C GLY A 960 -15.08 -19.14 -24.65
N TYR A 961 -15.73 -17.99 -24.62
CA TYR A 961 -15.90 -17.07 -25.73
C TYR A 961 -15.29 -15.76 -25.27
N SER A 962 -14.71 -15.00 -26.18
CA SER A 962 -14.34 -13.61 -25.91
C SER A 962 -14.61 -12.78 -27.14
N GLU A 963 -15.23 -11.64 -26.94
CA GLU A 963 -15.39 -10.59 -27.94
C GLU A 963 -14.84 -9.31 -27.31
N TYR A 964 -13.82 -8.75 -27.95
CA TYR A 964 -13.25 -7.45 -27.61
C TYR A 964 -13.62 -6.46 -28.72
N ARG A 965 -13.95 -5.23 -28.36
CA ARG A 965 -14.33 -4.18 -29.31
C ARG A 965 -13.32 -3.04 -29.30
N PHE A 966 -12.92 -2.62 -30.49
CA PHE A 966 -11.83 -1.67 -30.70
C PHE A 966 -12.23 -0.59 -31.71
N GLN A 967 -11.48 0.51 -31.69
CA GLN A 967 -11.40 1.42 -32.84
C GLN A 967 -10.55 0.77 -33.95
N PRO A 968 -10.67 1.22 -35.21
CA PRO A 968 -9.86 0.72 -36.31
C PRO A 968 -8.36 0.81 -36.02
N PHE A 969 -7.65 -0.29 -36.24
CA PHE A 969 -6.22 -0.45 -35.93
C PHE A 969 -5.45 -0.95 -37.17
N LYS A 970 -4.11 -0.88 -37.14
CA LYS A 970 -3.25 -1.26 -38.27
C LYS A 970 -2.23 -2.37 -37.97
N THR A 971 -2.04 -2.76 -36.71
CA THR A 971 -1.25 -3.94 -36.34
C THR A 971 -1.92 -4.69 -35.19
N LEU A 972 -2.02 -6.02 -35.32
CA LEU A 972 -2.38 -6.98 -34.28
C LEU A 972 -1.18 -7.91 -34.07
N ASN A 973 -0.69 -8.04 -32.84
CA ASN A 973 0.39 -8.96 -32.47
C ASN A 973 0.01 -9.69 -31.17
N PHE A 974 0.29 -10.99 -31.07
CA PHE A 974 0.07 -11.73 -29.82
C PHE A 974 0.95 -12.97 -29.69
N TRP A 975 1.25 -13.33 -28.44
CA TRP A 975 1.86 -14.61 -28.08
C TRP A 975 0.77 -15.62 -27.71
N ALA A 976 0.74 -16.77 -28.39
CA ALA A 976 -0.19 -17.85 -28.08
C ALA A 976 0.44 -19.24 -28.18
N LYS A 977 -0.12 -20.18 -27.40
CA LYS A 977 0.27 -21.59 -27.34
C LYS A 977 -0.96 -22.47 -27.53
N ILE A 978 -0.90 -23.40 -28.47
CA ILE A 978 -2.05 -24.17 -28.94
C ILE A 978 -2.01 -25.58 -28.33
N ASN A 979 -3.18 -26.17 -28.05
CA ASN A 979 -3.26 -27.54 -27.56
C ASN A 979 -3.27 -28.53 -28.74
N GLN A 980 -2.24 -29.37 -28.84
CA GLN A 980 -2.11 -30.38 -29.91
C GLN A 980 -3.20 -31.46 -29.88
N ASN A 981 -3.68 -31.85 -28.70
CA ASN A 981 -4.55 -33.03 -28.53
C ASN A 981 -6.05 -32.75 -28.73
N LEU A 982 -6.37 -31.76 -29.55
CA LEU A 982 -7.74 -31.43 -29.93
C LEU A 982 -8.31 -32.49 -30.89
N SER A 983 -9.20 -33.34 -30.38
CA SER A 983 -10.17 -34.03 -31.23
C SER A 983 -11.23 -33.01 -31.67
N LEU A 984 -10.96 -32.29 -32.78
CA LEU A 984 -11.88 -31.25 -33.25
C LEU A 984 -13.17 -31.92 -33.77
N LYS A 985 -14.30 -31.69 -33.09
CA LYS A 985 -15.64 -32.15 -33.55
C LYS A 985 -16.09 -31.46 -34.85
N ASN A 986 -15.50 -30.31 -35.15
CA ASN A 986 -15.66 -29.55 -36.39
C ASN A 986 -14.26 -29.43 -37.01
N ASP A 987 -14.10 -29.51 -38.33
CA ASP A 987 -12.76 -29.64 -38.95
C ASP A 987 -11.75 -28.50 -38.71
N TRP A 988 -12.19 -27.38 -38.14
CA TRP A 988 -11.41 -26.16 -37.90
C TRP A 988 -11.74 -25.56 -36.53
N CYS A 989 -10.73 -25.07 -35.81
CA CYS A 989 -10.87 -24.22 -34.62
C CYS A 989 -10.08 -22.91 -34.75
N ASN A 990 -10.63 -21.81 -34.20
CA ASN A 990 -10.12 -20.45 -34.43
C ASN A 990 -9.13 -20.03 -33.35
N LEU A 991 -7.95 -19.57 -33.76
CA LEU A 991 -7.00 -18.86 -32.90
C LEU A 991 -7.40 -17.40 -32.75
N ILE A 992 -7.71 -16.74 -33.88
CA ILE A 992 -8.42 -15.46 -33.92
C ILE A 992 -9.46 -15.42 -35.03
N ASP A 993 -10.54 -14.68 -34.80
CA ASP A 993 -11.53 -14.26 -35.80
C ASP A 993 -11.72 -12.74 -35.61
N LEU A 994 -11.61 -11.96 -36.69
CA LEU A 994 -11.67 -10.49 -36.68
C LEU A 994 -12.71 -10.03 -37.70
N ARG A 995 -13.71 -9.29 -37.25
CA ARG A 995 -14.78 -8.77 -38.10
C ARG A 995 -14.50 -7.33 -38.54
N ILE A 996 -14.53 -7.13 -39.85
CA ILE A 996 -14.29 -5.86 -40.55
C ILE A 996 -15.52 -5.62 -41.45
N GLY A 997 -16.65 -5.28 -40.80
CA GLY A 997 -17.97 -5.32 -41.44
C GLY A 997 -18.30 -6.71 -42.00
N ASP A 998 -18.57 -6.77 -43.30
CA ASP A 998 -18.88 -7.99 -44.04
C ASP A 998 -17.69 -8.96 -44.20
N LEU A 999 -16.46 -8.49 -43.95
CA LEU A 999 -15.29 -9.35 -43.95
C LEU A 999 -15.03 -10.03 -42.59
N ARG A 1000 -14.47 -11.23 -42.68
CA ARG A 1000 -13.85 -12.00 -41.60
C ARG A 1000 -12.37 -12.22 -41.96
N VAL A 1001 -11.46 -11.68 -41.16
CA VAL A 1001 -10.03 -12.02 -41.20
C VAL A 1001 -9.76 -13.00 -40.06
N TYR A 1002 -9.06 -14.09 -40.32
CA TYR A 1002 -8.96 -15.18 -39.34
C TYR A 1002 -7.60 -15.89 -39.36
N ILE A 1003 -7.28 -16.51 -38.23
CA ILE A 1003 -6.25 -17.54 -38.10
C ILE A 1003 -6.92 -18.75 -37.47
N GLU A 1004 -7.00 -19.86 -38.20
CA GLU A 1004 -7.66 -21.10 -37.77
C GLU A 1004 -6.80 -22.34 -38.02
N LYS A 1005 -6.88 -23.32 -37.11
CA LYS A 1005 -6.16 -24.59 -37.15
C LYS A 1005 -7.10 -25.72 -37.53
N ASN A 1006 -6.64 -26.67 -38.35
CA ASN A 1006 -7.43 -27.87 -38.69
C ASN A 1006 -6.98 -29.17 -37.99
N ASN A 1007 -7.72 -30.24 -38.30
CA ASN A 1007 -7.48 -31.63 -37.87
C ASN A 1007 -6.16 -32.25 -38.38
N LYS A 1008 -5.34 -31.52 -39.16
CA LYS A 1008 -4.02 -31.95 -39.68
C LYS A 1008 -2.84 -31.14 -39.13
N ASN A 1009 -3.07 -30.21 -38.21
CA ASN A 1009 -2.05 -29.26 -37.71
C ASN A 1009 -1.54 -28.29 -38.78
N GLU A 1010 -2.36 -28.01 -39.81
CA GLU A 1010 -2.17 -26.85 -40.69
C GLU A 1010 -2.82 -25.62 -40.03
N LEU A 1011 -2.05 -24.54 -39.90
CA LEU A 1011 -2.56 -23.22 -39.53
C LEU A 1011 -2.90 -22.43 -40.81
N GLN A 1012 -4.10 -21.87 -40.87
CA GLN A 1012 -4.63 -21.14 -42.02
C GLN A 1012 -4.88 -19.68 -41.65
N PHE A 1013 -4.16 -18.77 -42.32
CA PHE A 1013 -4.43 -17.34 -42.34
C PHE A 1013 -5.36 -17.06 -43.52
N GLY A 1014 -6.44 -16.28 -43.34
CA GLY A 1014 -7.33 -16.01 -44.45
C GLY A 1014 -8.24 -14.80 -44.27
N ILE A 1015 -8.78 -14.36 -45.41
CA ILE A 1015 -9.79 -13.30 -45.52
C ILE A 1015 -11.01 -13.89 -46.21
N ARG A 1016 -12.22 -13.65 -45.67
CA ARG A 1016 -13.47 -14.17 -46.21
C ARG A 1016 -14.55 -13.09 -46.25
N ASP A 1017 -15.23 -12.99 -47.38
CA ASP A 1017 -16.50 -12.30 -47.53
C ASP A 1017 -17.60 -13.21 -46.96
N GLU A 1018 -18.17 -12.84 -45.81
CA GLU A 1018 -19.18 -13.67 -45.14
C GLU A 1018 -20.56 -13.65 -45.84
N PRO A 1019 -21.09 -12.50 -46.31
CA PRO A 1019 -22.32 -12.46 -47.11
C PRO A 1019 -22.28 -13.32 -48.38
N LYS A 1020 -21.14 -13.40 -49.07
CA LYS A 1020 -20.91 -14.30 -50.21
C LYS A 1020 -20.38 -15.68 -49.78
N SER A 1021 -20.05 -15.87 -48.50
CA SER A 1021 -19.40 -17.05 -47.92
C SER A 1021 -18.07 -17.45 -48.60
N LEU A 1022 -17.42 -16.50 -49.26
CA LEU A 1022 -16.31 -16.68 -50.21
C LEU A 1022 -14.96 -16.29 -49.59
N ASN A 1023 -14.00 -17.21 -49.57
CA ASN A 1023 -12.61 -16.88 -49.25
C ASN A 1023 -12.00 -15.99 -50.37
N ILE A 1024 -11.34 -14.90 -49.99
CA ILE A 1024 -10.74 -13.91 -50.89
C ILE A 1024 -9.27 -14.28 -51.16
N ASP A 1025 -8.43 -14.33 -50.11
CA ASP A 1025 -7.07 -14.87 -50.13
C ASP A 1025 -6.84 -15.74 -48.87
N VAL A 1026 -6.01 -16.76 -48.99
CA VAL A 1026 -5.75 -17.77 -47.96
C VAL A 1026 -4.30 -18.27 -48.05
N TYR A 1027 -3.58 -18.26 -46.92
CA TYR A 1027 -2.25 -18.84 -46.76
C TYR A 1027 -2.29 -19.96 -45.72
N ARG A 1028 -1.48 -21.02 -45.92
CA ARG A 1028 -1.37 -22.16 -44.98
C ARG A 1028 0.08 -22.41 -44.60
N LEU A 1029 0.28 -22.77 -43.34
CA LEU A 1029 1.56 -23.09 -42.73
C LEU A 1029 1.43 -24.35 -41.86
N GLU A 1030 2.33 -25.31 -42.03
CA GLU A 1030 2.49 -26.46 -41.12
C GLU A 1030 3.40 -26.04 -39.97
N ILE A 1031 2.95 -26.21 -38.71
CA ILE A 1031 3.71 -25.78 -37.52
C ILE A 1031 4.23 -26.99 -36.77
N ASN A 1032 5.53 -27.25 -36.90
CA ASN A 1032 6.19 -28.46 -36.41
C ASN A 1032 6.35 -28.56 -34.87
N ASN A 1033 5.96 -27.54 -34.09
CA ASN A 1033 6.10 -27.54 -32.63
C ASN A 1033 4.99 -26.74 -31.91
N GLU A 1034 3.71 -26.99 -32.24
CA GLU A 1034 2.56 -26.26 -31.68
C GLU A 1034 2.46 -26.26 -30.14
N THR A 1035 3.24 -27.11 -29.47
CA THR A 1035 3.37 -27.22 -28.02
C THR A 1035 4.08 -26.03 -27.35
N ASP A 1036 4.72 -25.14 -28.09
CA ASP A 1036 5.37 -23.95 -27.54
C ASP A 1036 4.52 -22.67 -27.74
N TYR A 1037 4.98 -21.55 -27.19
CA TYR A 1037 4.43 -20.23 -27.50
C TYR A 1037 5.04 -19.70 -28.79
N HIS A 1038 4.18 -19.35 -29.74
CA HIS A 1038 4.53 -18.67 -31.00
C HIS A 1038 4.03 -17.23 -30.98
N MET A 1039 4.72 -16.33 -31.68
CA MET A 1039 4.32 -14.93 -31.85
C MET A 1039 3.67 -14.74 -33.21
N TYR A 1040 2.38 -14.43 -33.22
CA TYR A 1040 1.60 -14.19 -34.44
C TYR A 1040 1.49 -12.68 -34.69
N SER A 1041 1.46 -12.24 -35.95
CA SER A 1041 1.10 -10.84 -36.27
C SER A 1041 0.35 -10.69 -37.59
N LEU A 1042 -0.56 -9.72 -37.63
CA LEU A 1042 -1.23 -9.21 -38.82
C LEU A 1042 -1.01 -7.69 -38.89
N VAL A 1043 -0.52 -7.18 -40.02
CA VAL A 1043 -0.35 -5.75 -40.29
C VAL A 1043 -1.25 -5.36 -41.46
N PHE A 1044 -2.02 -4.29 -41.31
CA PHE A 1044 -2.99 -3.79 -42.29
C PHE A 1044 -2.33 -2.63 -43.03
N GLU A 1045 -1.91 -2.88 -44.26
CA GLU A 1045 -1.08 -1.97 -45.05
C GLU A 1045 -1.93 -0.91 -45.77
N THR A 1046 -1.29 0.20 -46.18
CA THR A 1046 -1.99 1.38 -46.75
C THR A 1046 -2.67 1.13 -48.11
N ASP A 1047 -2.41 0.01 -48.75
CA ASP A 1047 -2.98 -0.39 -50.04
C ASP A 1047 -4.26 -1.27 -49.92
N ASN A 1048 -4.70 -1.60 -48.70
CA ASN A 1048 -5.71 -2.61 -48.38
C ASN A 1048 -5.23 -4.05 -48.63
N SER A 1049 -4.06 -4.36 -48.09
CA SER A 1049 -3.54 -5.73 -47.97
C SER A 1049 -3.19 -6.05 -46.50
N ILE A 1050 -3.02 -7.34 -46.17
CA ILE A 1050 -2.71 -7.78 -44.80
C ILE A 1050 -1.45 -8.65 -44.75
N ALA A 1051 -0.35 -8.10 -44.26
CA ALA A 1051 0.91 -8.81 -44.08
C ALA A 1051 0.87 -9.70 -42.82
N ALA A 1052 1.03 -11.02 -43.00
CA ALA A 1052 1.01 -12.02 -41.95
C ALA A 1052 2.44 -12.46 -41.55
N TYR A 1053 2.66 -12.65 -40.25
CA TYR A 1053 3.94 -13.01 -39.65
C TYR A 1053 3.78 -14.13 -38.60
N VAL A 1054 4.81 -14.97 -38.48
CA VAL A 1054 5.01 -15.93 -37.37
C VAL A 1054 6.46 -15.85 -36.89
N ASP A 1055 6.64 -15.75 -35.58
CA ASP A 1055 7.95 -15.74 -34.90
C ASP A 1055 8.92 -14.69 -35.48
N GLY A 1056 8.38 -13.50 -35.76
CA GLY A 1056 9.10 -12.37 -36.36
C GLY A 1056 9.35 -12.49 -37.87
N ASN A 1057 9.03 -13.62 -38.49
CA ASN A 1057 9.26 -13.87 -39.91
C ASN A 1057 8.01 -13.51 -40.72
N TYR A 1058 8.20 -12.74 -41.79
CA TYR A 1058 7.15 -12.47 -42.78
C TYR A 1058 6.81 -13.74 -43.56
N LEU A 1059 5.52 -14.05 -43.69
CA LEU A 1059 5.03 -15.21 -44.42
C LEU A 1059 4.50 -14.83 -45.81
N LYS A 1060 3.48 -13.97 -45.83
CA LYS A 1060 2.68 -13.63 -47.02
C LYS A 1060 1.89 -12.36 -46.73
N ASN A 1061 1.76 -11.52 -47.75
CA ASN A 1061 0.77 -10.45 -47.78
C ASN A 1061 -0.53 -10.96 -48.44
N LEU A 1062 -1.65 -10.89 -47.72
CA LEU A 1062 -2.97 -11.34 -48.18
C LEU A 1062 -3.68 -10.22 -48.94
N ASP A 1063 -4.15 -10.52 -50.14
CA ASP A 1063 -4.83 -9.53 -50.99
C ASP A 1063 -6.31 -9.37 -50.61
N CYS A 1064 -6.75 -8.12 -50.40
CA CYS A 1064 -8.16 -7.75 -50.32
C CYS A 1064 -8.46 -6.43 -51.05
N THR A 1065 -7.69 -6.15 -52.10
CA THR A 1065 -7.88 -5.02 -53.02
C THR A 1065 -9.33 -4.91 -53.47
N GLY A 1066 -9.95 -3.74 -53.26
CA GLY A 1066 -11.35 -3.48 -53.58
C GLY A 1066 -12.32 -3.61 -52.41
N TYR A 1067 -11.86 -4.06 -51.24
CA TYR A 1067 -12.61 -3.99 -49.97
C TYR A 1067 -11.99 -2.92 -49.06
N SER A 1068 -12.80 -2.31 -48.19
CA SER A 1068 -12.33 -1.26 -47.27
C SER A 1068 -12.02 -1.84 -45.89
N LEU A 1069 -10.76 -1.77 -45.47
CA LEU A 1069 -10.31 -2.30 -44.17
C LEU A 1069 -10.59 -1.35 -42.98
N THR A 1070 -11.26 -0.22 -43.21
CA THR A 1070 -11.41 0.90 -42.26
C THR A 1070 -12.22 0.61 -40.99
N ASN A 1071 -12.89 -0.55 -40.89
CA ASN A 1071 -13.93 -0.82 -39.88
C ASN A 1071 -13.64 -2.04 -38.98
N ALA A 1072 -12.36 -2.40 -38.79
CA ALA A 1072 -11.96 -3.49 -37.90
C ALA A 1072 -12.35 -3.18 -36.45
N SER A 1073 -13.35 -3.88 -35.92
CA SER A 1073 -14.09 -3.42 -34.72
C SER A 1073 -14.49 -4.50 -33.72
N ARG A 1074 -14.38 -5.79 -34.08
CA ARG A 1074 -14.61 -6.92 -33.16
C ARG A 1074 -13.57 -8.02 -33.36
N LEU A 1075 -12.79 -8.30 -32.32
CA LEU A 1075 -11.82 -9.40 -32.28
C LEU A 1075 -12.33 -10.48 -31.33
N TYR A 1076 -12.20 -11.72 -31.78
CA TYR A 1076 -12.58 -12.92 -31.06
C TYR A 1076 -11.31 -13.76 -30.84
N LEU A 1077 -10.92 -14.00 -29.58
CA LEU A 1077 -9.75 -14.83 -29.27
C LEU A 1077 -10.20 -16.26 -28.99
N GLY A 1078 -9.52 -17.23 -29.61
CA GLY A 1078 -9.65 -18.66 -29.33
C GLY A 1078 -10.99 -19.32 -29.70
N VAL A 1079 -11.86 -18.61 -30.42
CA VAL A 1079 -13.24 -18.99 -30.77
C VAL A 1079 -13.66 -18.34 -32.09
N ALA A 1080 -14.59 -18.94 -32.83
CA ALA A 1080 -15.21 -18.28 -33.99
C ALA A 1080 -16.22 -17.21 -33.56
N HIS A 1081 -16.53 -16.25 -34.45
CA HIS A 1081 -17.55 -15.22 -34.18
C HIS A 1081 -18.98 -15.77 -33.96
N THR A 1082 -19.20 -17.05 -34.24
CA THR A 1082 -20.45 -17.80 -33.98
C THR A 1082 -20.51 -18.46 -32.59
N GLY A 1083 -19.46 -18.34 -31.78
CA GLY A 1083 -19.38 -18.97 -30.45
C GLY A 1083 -19.02 -20.46 -30.47
N GLY A 1084 -18.79 -21.05 -31.64
CA GLY A 1084 -18.25 -22.41 -31.79
C GLY A 1084 -16.74 -22.42 -32.05
N GLN A 1085 -16.20 -23.61 -32.35
CA GLN A 1085 -14.84 -23.79 -32.88
C GLN A 1085 -13.73 -23.30 -31.92
N GLN A 1086 -13.88 -23.59 -30.62
CA GLN A 1086 -12.89 -23.31 -29.56
C GLN A 1086 -11.56 -24.05 -29.79
N ILE A 1087 -10.43 -23.33 -29.68
CA ILE A 1087 -9.09 -23.89 -29.92
C ILE A 1087 -8.32 -24.30 -28.64
N ASN A 1088 -8.84 -24.04 -27.44
CA ASN A 1088 -8.19 -24.37 -26.15
C ASN A 1088 -6.72 -23.89 -26.06
N ALA A 1089 -6.49 -22.64 -26.45
CA ALA A 1089 -5.17 -22.00 -26.41
C ALA A 1089 -4.97 -21.15 -25.13
N LEU A 1090 -3.70 -20.94 -24.80
CA LEU A 1090 -3.24 -19.92 -23.86
C LEU A 1090 -2.74 -18.71 -24.65
N PHE A 1091 -3.16 -17.50 -24.26
CA PHE A 1091 -2.67 -16.23 -24.80
C PHE A 1091 -1.96 -15.47 -23.68
N ASP A 1092 -0.67 -15.16 -23.87
CA ASP A 1092 0.21 -14.62 -22.82
C ASP A 1092 0.45 -13.11 -22.94
N SER A 1093 0.33 -12.55 -24.15
CA SER A 1093 0.34 -11.10 -24.37
C SER A 1093 -0.32 -10.76 -25.70
N LEU A 1094 -1.03 -9.63 -25.77
CA LEU A 1094 -1.71 -9.14 -26.98
C LEU A 1094 -1.55 -7.62 -27.13
N ILE A 1095 -1.04 -7.19 -28.28
CA ILE A 1095 -0.96 -5.79 -28.71
C ILE A 1095 -1.92 -5.53 -29.87
N ILE A 1096 -2.62 -4.40 -29.81
CA ILE A 1096 -3.35 -3.81 -30.93
C ILE A 1096 -2.90 -2.35 -31.06
N SER A 1097 -2.43 -1.97 -32.24
CA SER A 1097 -1.80 -0.67 -32.50
C SER A 1097 -2.36 -0.04 -33.77
N ASP A 1098 -2.59 1.28 -33.75
CA ASP A 1098 -2.97 2.03 -34.95
C ASP A 1098 -1.81 2.22 -35.94
N LYS A 1099 -0.56 1.99 -35.51
CA LYS A 1099 0.64 2.14 -36.34
C LYS A 1099 0.84 0.89 -37.20
N ILE A 1100 1.28 1.08 -38.43
CA ILE A 1100 1.87 0.03 -39.27
C ILE A 1100 3.29 -0.20 -38.74
N HIS A 1101 3.55 -1.35 -38.13
CA HIS A 1101 4.89 -1.72 -37.67
C HIS A 1101 5.65 -2.47 -38.75
N THR A 1102 6.90 -2.09 -38.95
CA THR A 1102 7.75 -2.67 -40.00
C THR A 1102 8.13 -4.12 -39.67
N THR A 1103 8.45 -4.89 -40.71
CA THR A 1103 9.06 -6.23 -40.59
C THR A 1103 10.24 -6.25 -39.62
N LYS A 1104 11.04 -5.16 -39.53
CA LYS A 1104 12.17 -5.07 -38.60
C LYS A 1104 11.71 -4.90 -37.15
N GLU A 1105 10.69 -4.09 -36.88
CA GLU A 1105 10.12 -3.94 -35.53
C GLU A 1105 9.50 -5.26 -35.06
N ILE A 1106 8.69 -5.90 -35.90
CA ILE A 1106 8.05 -7.19 -35.62
C ILE A 1106 9.10 -8.30 -35.42
N LYS A 1107 10.16 -8.32 -36.22
CA LYS A 1107 11.27 -9.26 -36.03
C LYS A 1107 12.01 -9.03 -34.70
N ASN A 1108 12.31 -7.78 -34.37
CA ASN A 1108 12.94 -7.42 -33.09
C ASN A 1108 12.10 -7.86 -31.88
N TRP A 1109 10.76 -7.73 -31.96
CA TRP A 1109 9.85 -8.16 -30.89
C TRP A 1109 9.95 -9.66 -30.58
N HIS A 1110 10.11 -10.50 -31.61
CA HIS A 1110 10.36 -11.92 -31.40
C HIS A 1110 11.78 -12.18 -30.86
N GLU A 1111 12.81 -11.60 -31.50
CA GLU A 1111 14.21 -11.85 -31.14
C GLU A 1111 14.60 -11.34 -29.74
N MET A 1112 13.89 -10.37 -29.18
CA MET A 1112 14.13 -9.90 -27.80
C MET A 1112 13.56 -10.81 -26.70
N ASN A 1113 12.66 -11.76 -27.02
CA ASN A 1113 12.15 -12.80 -26.11
C ASN A 1113 11.77 -12.31 -24.70
N LYS A 1114 10.96 -11.25 -24.63
CA LYS A 1114 10.51 -10.58 -23.40
C LYS A 1114 9.02 -10.22 -23.49
N PRO A 1115 8.34 -10.01 -22.34
CA PRO A 1115 7.01 -9.44 -22.35
C PRO A 1115 7.02 -8.05 -22.99
N PHE A 1116 5.89 -7.69 -23.59
CA PHE A 1116 5.64 -6.31 -23.98
C PHE A 1116 5.40 -5.45 -22.73
N TYR A 1117 5.54 -4.13 -22.88
CA TYR A 1117 5.34 -3.18 -21.79
C TYR A 1117 4.67 -1.92 -22.31
N ASP A 1118 3.74 -1.41 -21.51
CA ASP A 1118 3.08 -0.13 -21.71
C ASP A 1118 3.74 0.87 -20.73
N PRO A 1119 4.40 1.94 -21.23
CA PRO A 1119 5.11 2.89 -20.36
C PRO A 1119 4.20 3.93 -19.70
N ASN A 1120 2.95 4.09 -20.14
CA ASN A 1120 1.98 5.00 -19.54
C ASN A 1120 0.57 4.34 -19.57
N PRO A 1121 0.34 3.23 -18.85
CA PRO A 1121 -0.96 2.58 -18.87
C PRO A 1121 -2.03 3.60 -18.48
N LYS A 1122 -3.17 3.64 -19.16
CA LYS A 1122 -4.31 4.40 -18.66
C LYS A 1122 -4.90 3.61 -17.51
N ILE A 1123 -5.10 4.28 -16.38
CA ILE A 1123 -5.52 3.62 -15.16
C ILE A 1123 -7.03 3.55 -15.08
N ILE A 1124 -7.48 2.35 -14.77
CA ILE A 1124 -8.86 1.90 -14.90
C ILE A 1124 -9.41 1.88 -13.49
N VAL A 1125 -10.06 2.98 -13.13
CA VAL A 1125 -10.86 3.06 -11.91
C VAL A 1125 -11.78 1.83 -11.89
N PRO A 1126 -11.87 1.08 -10.77
CA PRO A 1126 -12.68 -0.13 -10.71
C PRO A 1126 -14.10 0.12 -11.21
N LYS A 1127 -14.60 -0.80 -12.05
CA LYS A 1127 -15.88 -0.64 -12.75
C LYS A 1127 -16.99 -0.40 -11.72
N ILE A 1128 -17.51 0.83 -11.71
CA ILE A 1128 -18.54 1.23 -10.74
C ILE A 1128 -19.79 0.40 -11.02
N ASN A 1129 -20.20 -0.43 -10.04
CA ASN A 1129 -21.29 -1.39 -10.23
C ASN A 1129 -22.67 -0.73 -10.41
N SER A 1130 -22.80 0.54 -10.03
CA SER A 1130 -23.96 1.38 -10.34
C SER A 1130 -23.54 2.85 -10.48
N VAL A 1131 -23.95 3.50 -11.58
CA VAL A 1131 -23.82 4.96 -11.75
C VAL A 1131 -25.23 5.53 -11.84
N SER A 1132 -25.66 6.22 -10.79
CA SER A 1132 -26.89 7.01 -10.81
C SER A 1132 -26.63 8.32 -11.56
N MET A 1133 -26.94 8.36 -12.86
CA MET A 1133 -27.05 9.64 -13.56
C MET A 1133 -28.37 10.31 -13.16
N GLY A 1134 -28.27 11.36 -12.35
CA GLY A 1134 -29.31 12.37 -12.29
C GLY A 1134 -29.48 13.03 -13.65
N VAL A 1135 -30.72 13.33 -14.04
CA VAL A 1135 -31.03 14.02 -15.30
C VAL A 1135 -30.94 15.54 -15.07
N PHE A 1136 -30.21 16.22 -15.95
CA PHE A 1136 -30.35 17.66 -16.22
C PHE A 1136 -31.47 17.88 -17.24
#